data_AF-A0A371JK20-F1
#
_entry.id   AF-A0A371JK20-F1
#
_cell.length_a   1.000
_cell.length_b   1.000
_cell.length_c   1.000
_cell.angle_alpha   90.00
_cell.angle_beta   90.00
_cell.angle_gamma   90.00
#
_symmetry.space_group_name_H-M   'P 1'
#
loop_
_entity.id
_entity.type
_entity.pdbx_description
1 polymer ?
#
loop_
_entity_poly.entity_id
_entity_poly.type
_entity_poly.pdbx_seq_one_letter_code
_entity_poly.pdbx_strand_id
1 'polypeptide(L)'
;MKAAVKKVLIMVGVVLVIGIICFVKNKTTVNDNYVDKYESTNLTAKVDGLSREGTYTEYLSNHANAEYPKENIDIDLCNYDSGENIEVYQNYKGEEKVLYTKDQSSVTWSVDVPEAGYYNVYIEYMTVESRGVVVERSFLINNVNPFKDAANLTFNRLWTDDENVITDNQGNEIRPTQVEVYEWQSAYCKDCMGYEIEPYQFYFEKGKNKITLDAVNEPMILRKLALTAIGERKDYIIYCSEQPIMKNTLSDFELKIQGEDSIMRSEPSLYAKYDRSSPTTQPYSVTKTVLNYTGGEAWNTPGQWIEWEFNVPEDGYYNITVKGRQNYARGSVSCRSLYIDGEIPFKEVETISFDYDNDWNVMILADEKGTPYRFYLAEGTHRIRLEATLGNMGEILEELEDSIYRLNQIYRKILVYTGADPDDYRDYNIEQVYPEVIEAMDLESKRLYKIIDEVVAYTGQKTEKIATAQTLARQLEQFVERPDKITVNFTTFKDNITSLGTAILNMSETKLDIDYLIVSNDGNEITKDKTSVFAKIWHEMNSFIASYFVDYDAVGDVYQEDNDVVKVWIVTGRDQGSILKTMVDDTFTPKSGIKVNVEIVDASALLNAVVAGRGPNVVLSVGADQPVNYALRNAVEDLTQFDTCDEVLNSFYESAYRAYEYNGGLYAIPETQTYNVMFYRKDILEELGLEIPNTWDELIEMLPTIQGNNMEVGIPATASTTLPDLSLFYTLLYQNGSDVYDEDAKKTIIDNEAGVHAFAMYTSFFTEYGMPADYDFVSRFRSGEMPIGIASYSIYNTLIVSAPEIRSLWDFTLIPGTVTKDENEWEHINRSDYSTGTCSMMIKTENENTRLNAWNFMKWWAQTETQVRFGRELEALLGSSARYATANKEAFSQLAWSANDVQVLQKQWASTVGFREVAGGYYTGRHIINAVRKVINEKEDPRETILDYAITIDEELIKKRTEFGLPLD
;
A
#
# COMPACT_ATOMS: atom_id res chain seq x y z
N MET A 1 4.45 70.76 2.23
CA MET A 1 4.59 69.31 1.98
C MET A 1 3.24 68.78 1.52
N LYS A 2 3.12 68.31 0.26
CA LYS A 2 1.83 67.93 -0.35
C LYS A 2 1.26 66.66 0.31
N ALA A 3 -0.07 66.58 0.45
CA ALA A 3 -0.79 65.50 1.13
C ALA A 3 -0.41 64.07 0.66
N ALA A 4 0.09 63.92 -0.57
CA ALA A 4 0.62 62.67 -1.10
C ALA A 4 1.85 62.15 -0.32
N VAL A 5 2.77 63.03 0.09
CA VAL A 5 3.99 62.66 0.82
C VAL A 5 3.65 62.15 2.23
N LYS A 6 2.59 62.70 2.84
CA LYS A 6 2.11 62.28 4.16
C LYS A 6 1.48 60.88 4.12
N LYS A 7 0.75 60.53 3.05
CA LYS A 7 0.21 59.17 2.86
C LYS A 7 1.30 58.12 2.65
N VAL A 8 2.33 58.44 1.86
CA VAL A 8 3.46 57.53 1.64
C VAL A 8 4.26 57.29 2.92
N LEU A 9 4.53 58.35 3.71
CA LEU A 9 5.22 58.20 4.99
C LEU A 9 4.43 57.39 6.02
N ILE A 10 3.09 57.53 6.05
CA ILE A 10 2.24 56.71 6.92
C ILE A 10 2.25 55.26 6.45
N MET A 11 2.18 54.99 5.14
CA MET A 11 2.23 53.63 4.60
C MET A 11 3.57 52.95 4.87
N VAL A 12 4.68 53.66 4.67
CA VAL A 12 6.04 53.17 5.00
C VAL A 12 6.19 52.96 6.51
N GLY A 13 5.63 53.83 7.34
CA GLY A 13 5.60 53.67 8.79
C GLY A 13 4.81 52.43 9.23
N VAL A 14 3.64 52.16 8.62
CA VAL A 14 2.84 50.96 8.89
C VAL A 14 3.58 49.70 8.44
N VAL A 15 4.22 49.71 7.27
CA VAL A 15 5.03 48.57 6.80
C VAL A 15 6.24 48.33 7.70
N LEU A 16 6.91 49.38 8.21
CA LEU A 16 8.00 49.25 9.18
C LEU A 16 7.53 48.74 10.53
N VAL A 17 6.35 49.16 11.00
CA VAL A 17 5.77 48.65 12.25
C VAL A 17 5.33 47.21 12.09
N ILE A 18 4.71 46.82 10.97
CA ILE A 18 4.40 45.42 10.65
C ILE A 18 5.69 44.61 10.53
N GLY A 19 6.72 45.15 9.86
CA GLY A 19 8.03 44.53 9.75
C GLY A 19 8.72 44.32 11.10
N ILE A 20 8.62 45.30 12.01
CA ILE A 20 9.11 45.19 13.39
C ILE A 20 8.26 44.21 14.20
N ILE A 21 6.93 44.21 14.06
CA ILE A 21 6.05 43.26 14.75
C ILE A 21 6.36 41.84 14.28
N CYS A 22 6.52 41.62 12.97
CA CYS A 22 6.94 40.33 12.42
C CYS A 22 8.35 39.95 12.86
N PHE A 23 9.31 40.88 12.85
CA PHE A 23 10.69 40.63 13.29
C PHE A 23 10.79 40.34 14.80
N VAL A 24 10.00 41.05 15.62
CA VAL A 24 9.89 40.79 17.06
C VAL A 24 9.18 39.47 17.29
N LYS A 25 8.05 39.17 16.62
CA LYS A 25 7.38 37.86 16.70
C LYS A 25 8.33 36.71 16.32
N ASN A 26 9.16 36.91 15.30
CA ASN A 26 10.13 35.92 14.83
C ASN A 26 11.36 35.78 15.76
N LYS A 27 11.58 36.74 16.68
CA LYS A 27 12.61 36.68 17.74
C LYS A 27 12.05 36.38 19.13
N THR A 28 10.74 36.47 19.33
CA THR A 28 10.02 36.10 20.57
C THR A 28 9.26 34.79 20.45
N THR A 29 9.48 34.00 19.40
CA THR A 29 9.35 32.54 19.49
C THR A 29 10.41 32.06 20.48
N VAL A 30 10.12 32.27 21.77
CA VAL A 30 10.60 31.39 22.82
C VAL A 30 10.22 29.99 22.35
N ASN A 31 11.20 29.09 22.22
CA ASN A 31 10.93 27.67 22.18
C ASN A 31 10.20 27.35 23.50
N ASP A 32 8.88 27.48 23.51
CA ASP A 32 8.03 26.89 24.55
C ASP A 32 8.20 25.38 24.37
N ASN A 33 9.23 24.85 25.04
CA ASN A 33 9.40 23.43 25.28
C ASN A 33 8.49 23.02 26.44
N TYR A 34 8.09 21.76 26.47
CA TYR A 34 7.14 21.24 27.44
C TYR A 34 7.82 20.49 28.60
N VAL A 35 9.14 20.62 28.75
CA VAL A 35 9.96 19.94 29.77
C VAL A 35 9.33 20.00 31.17
N ASP A 36 8.86 21.17 31.60
CA ASP A 36 8.21 21.38 32.90
C ASP A 36 6.99 20.45 33.14
N LYS A 37 6.35 19.96 32.07
CA LYS A 37 5.18 19.08 32.15
C LYS A 37 5.53 17.62 32.44
N TYR A 38 6.71 17.14 32.03
CA TYR A 38 7.05 15.72 32.08
C TYR A 38 8.31 15.37 32.87
N GLU A 39 9.22 16.31 33.11
CA GLU A 39 10.55 16.05 33.75
C GLU A 39 10.44 15.37 35.12
N SER A 40 9.38 15.64 35.87
CA SER A 40 9.16 15.09 37.23
C SER A 40 8.41 13.75 37.27
N THR A 41 8.02 13.20 36.11
CA THR A 41 7.17 12.00 36.01
C THR A 41 7.95 10.79 35.51
N ASN A 42 7.67 9.61 36.09
CA ASN A 42 8.21 8.36 35.54
C ASN A 42 7.42 7.94 34.29
N LEU A 43 7.92 8.30 33.11
CA LEU A 43 7.26 8.04 31.83
C LEU A 43 7.24 6.55 31.44
N THR A 44 8.04 5.69 32.09
CA THR A 44 8.05 4.23 31.84
C THR A 44 7.04 3.46 32.69
N ALA A 45 6.28 4.14 33.55
CA ALA A 45 5.24 3.50 34.35
C ALA A 45 4.18 2.82 33.47
N LYS A 46 3.81 1.59 33.82
CA LYS A 46 2.72 0.86 33.16
C LYS A 46 1.42 1.05 33.92
N VAL A 47 0.32 1.20 33.17
CA VAL A 47 -1.05 1.17 33.72
C VAL A 47 -1.68 -0.16 33.31
N ASP A 48 -2.25 -0.87 34.28
CA ASP A 48 -2.79 -2.22 34.10
C ASP A 48 -3.87 -2.26 33.00
N GLY A 49 -3.74 -3.22 32.07
CA GLY A 49 -4.66 -3.44 30.97
C GLY A 49 -4.69 -2.34 29.90
N LEU A 50 -3.69 -1.44 29.86
CA LEU A 50 -3.59 -0.37 28.86
C LEU A 50 -2.23 -0.34 28.13
N SER A 51 -1.27 -1.17 28.53
CA SER A 51 0.07 -1.22 27.94
C SER A 51 0.15 -2.27 26.82
N ARG A 52 0.93 -2.00 25.77
CA ARG A 52 1.20 -2.97 24.71
C ARG A 52 2.14 -4.05 25.27
N GLU A 53 1.70 -5.31 25.26
CA GLU A 53 2.52 -6.45 25.67
C GLU A 53 3.28 -7.05 24.49
N GLY A 54 4.48 -7.57 24.78
CA GLY A 54 5.31 -8.31 23.82
C GLY A 54 6.01 -7.42 22.80
N THR A 55 6.29 -6.16 23.15
CA THR A 55 7.07 -5.24 22.30
C THR A 55 8.56 -5.56 22.38
N TYR A 56 9.32 -5.14 21.38
CA TYR A 56 10.78 -5.28 21.39
C TYR A 56 11.42 -4.48 22.54
N THR A 57 10.97 -3.24 22.76
CA THR A 57 11.40 -2.42 23.92
C THR A 57 11.16 -3.11 25.28
N GLU A 58 10.02 -3.80 25.45
CA GLU A 58 9.76 -4.61 26.66
C GLU A 58 10.71 -5.81 26.76
N TYR A 59 10.96 -6.49 25.64
CA TYR A 59 11.88 -7.61 25.57
C TYR A 59 13.31 -7.21 25.97
N LEU A 60 13.78 -6.05 25.51
CA LEU A 60 15.06 -5.47 25.92
C LEU A 60 15.08 -5.15 27.42
N SER A 61 14.03 -4.52 27.93
CA SER A 61 13.92 -4.17 29.34
C SER A 61 13.95 -5.39 30.27
N ASN A 62 13.31 -6.49 29.87
CA ASN A 62 13.29 -7.75 30.62
C ASN A 62 14.68 -8.40 30.72
N HIS A 63 15.60 -8.07 29.80
CA HIS A 63 16.97 -8.59 29.79
C HIS A 63 18.01 -7.45 29.85
N ALA A 64 17.68 -6.31 30.46
CA ALA A 64 18.53 -5.11 30.48
C ALA A 64 19.93 -5.31 31.11
N ASN A 65 20.14 -6.39 31.87
CA ASN A 65 21.44 -6.74 32.47
C ASN A 65 22.17 -7.86 31.71
N ALA A 66 21.71 -8.24 30.53
CA ALA A 66 22.36 -9.25 29.70
C ALA A 66 23.74 -8.76 29.20
N GLU A 67 24.68 -9.69 29.08
CA GLU A 67 26.00 -9.40 28.52
C GLU A 67 25.95 -9.38 26.99
N TYR A 68 27.04 -8.86 26.39
CA TYR A 68 27.27 -8.86 24.94
C TYR A 68 28.45 -9.80 24.63
N PRO A 69 28.19 -11.08 24.33
CA PRO A 69 29.21 -12.05 24.02
C PRO A 69 30.02 -11.64 22.79
N LYS A 70 31.27 -12.11 22.71
CA LYS A 70 32.22 -11.72 21.65
C LYS A 70 32.42 -12.77 20.56
N GLU A 71 31.89 -13.97 20.77
CA GLU A 71 32.08 -15.10 19.85
C GLU A 71 30.83 -15.31 18.99
N ASN A 72 31.02 -15.53 17.69
CA ASN A 72 29.96 -15.93 16.78
C ASN A 72 29.70 -17.45 16.89
N ILE A 73 28.46 -17.85 16.65
CA ILE A 73 28.01 -19.25 16.68
C ILE A 73 27.38 -19.56 15.33
N ASP A 74 28.11 -20.30 14.49
CA ASP A 74 27.58 -20.79 13.21
C ASP A 74 26.64 -21.99 13.45
N ILE A 75 25.50 -22.00 12.75
CA ILE A 75 24.49 -23.06 12.85
C ILE A 75 24.57 -23.94 11.61
N ASP A 76 24.76 -25.25 11.80
CA ASP A 76 24.73 -26.22 10.69
C ASP A 76 23.28 -26.41 10.22
N LEU A 77 22.95 -25.74 9.12
CA LEU A 77 21.61 -25.75 8.52
C LEU A 77 21.07 -27.15 8.25
N CYS A 78 21.95 -28.10 7.90
CA CYS A 78 21.55 -29.47 7.54
C CYS A 78 21.39 -30.39 8.75
N ASN A 79 21.83 -29.96 9.93
CA ASN A 79 21.70 -30.69 11.18
C ASN A 79 20.57 -30.10 12.05
N TYR A 80 19.34 -30.15 11.52
CA TYR A 80 18.14 -29.71 12.21
C TYR A 80 17.50 -30.85 13.04
N ASP A 81 16.78 -30.48 14.09
CA ASP A 81 16.02 -31.43 14.93
C ASP A 81 14.71 -31.85 14.27
N SER A 82 14.03 -30.91 13.62
CA SER A 82 12.78 -31.12 12.89
C SER A 82 12.66 -30.15 11.72
N GLY A 83 12.00 -30.58 10.65
CA GLY A 83 11.72 -29.73 9.50
C GLY A 83 10.51 -30.20 8.70
N GLU A 84 9.67 -29.25 8.31
CA GLU A 84 8.47 -29.43 7.50
C GLU A 84 8.59 -28.59 6.22
N ASN A 85 8.18 -29.14 5.07
CA ASN A 85 8.26 -28.48 3.76
C ASN A 85 9.65 -27.94 3.39
N ILE A 86 10.71 -28.68 3.75
CA ILE A 86 12.10 -28.32 3.43
C ILE A 86 12.81 -29.36 2.57
N GLU A 87 13.82 -28.92 1.83
CA GLU A 87 14.70 -29.78 1.04
C GLU A 87 16.16 -29.37 1.21
N VAL A 88 17.05 -30.35 1.36
CA VAL A 88 18.50 -30.09 1.42
C VAL A 88 19.09 -30.28 0.03
N TYR A 89 19.63 -29.22 -0.56
CA TYR A 89 20.36 -29.29 -1.81
C TYR A 89 21.85 -29.52 -1.56
N GLN A 90 22.39 -30.61 -2.09
CA GLN A 90 23.81 -30.95 -1.92
C GLN A 90 24.72 -29.96 -2.63
N ASN A 91 24.30 -29.43 -3.77
CA ASN A 91 24.97 -28.34 -4.47
C ASN A 91 23.91 -27.44 -5.13
N TYR A 92 24.01 -26.13 -4.94
CA TYR A 92 23.14 -25.15 -5.57
C TYR A 92 23.93 -23.88 -5.90
N LYS A 93 23.99 -23.51 -7.18
CA LYS A 93 24.73 -22.34 -7.69
C LYS A 93 26.15 -22.18 -7.11
N GLY A 94 26.87 -23.30 -6.96
CA GLY A 94 28.26 -23.32 -6.49
C GLY A 94 28.44 -23.45 -4.97
N GLU A 95 27.36 -23.37 -4.18
CA GLU A 95 27.39 -23.62 -2.74
C GLU A 95 27.05 -25.08 -2.42
N GLU A 96 27.76 -25.66 -1.45
CA GLU A 96 27.48 -27.01 -0.97
C GLU A 96 26.53 -26.99 0.25
N LYS A 97 25.63 -27.97 0.32
CA LYS A 97 24.72 -28.19 1.46
C LYS A 97 23.89 -26.97 1.88
N VAL A 98 23.06 -26.48 0.98
CA VAL A 98 22.11 -25.39 1.27
C VAL A 98 20.74 -25.96 1.62
N LEU A 99 19.97 -25.19 2.38
CA LEU A 99 18.63 -25.56 2.83
C LEU A 99 17.57 -24.76 2.07
N TYR A 100 16.74 -25.44 1.30
CA TYR A 100 15.58 -24.85 0.67
C TYR A 100 14.38 -24.91 1.60
N THR A 101 13.86 -23.74 1.97
CA THR A 101 12.64 -23.56 2.77
C THR A 101 11.51 -23.17 1.83
N LYS A 102 10.49 -24.03 1.68
CA LYS A 102 9.32 -23.73 0.84
C LYS A 102 8.34 -22.82 1.57
N ASP A 103 7.29 -22.38 0.88
CA ASP A 103 6.13 -21.75 1.51
C ASP A 103 5.61 -22.63 2.67
N GLN A 104 5.23 -21.99 3.78
CA GLN A 104 4.70 -22.67 4.97
C GLN A 104 5.64 -23.77 5.51
N SER A 105 6.95 -23.59 5.37
CA SER A 105 7.95 -24.45 6.00
C SER A 105 8.24 -24.02 7.43
N SER A 106 8.70 -24.97 8.23
CA SER A 106 9.16 -24.74 9.60
C SER A 106 10.40 -25.58 9.82
N VAL A 107 11.48 -25.00 10.35
CA VAL A 107 12.73 -25.72 10.65
C VAL A 107 13.22 -25.34 12.02
N THR A 108 13.60 -26.34 12.82
CA THR A 108 14.10 -26.15 14.19
C THR A 108 15.48 -26.74 14.37
N TRP A 109 16.39 -25.97 14.95
CA TRP A 109 17.75 -26.40 15.30
C TRP A 109 17.98 -26.33 16.81
N SER A 110 18.75 -27.28 17.35
CA SER A 110 19.34 -27.18 18.69
C SER A 110 20.72 -26.55 18.60
N VAL A 111 20.91 -25.41 19.26
CA VAL A 111 22.16 -24.64 19.26
C VAL A 111 22.74 -24.58 20.67
N ASP A 112 24.02 -24.90 20.82
CA ASP A 112 24.72 -24.83 22.10
C ASP A 112 25.43 -23.47 22.23
N VAL A 113 24.92 -22.63 23.13
CA VAL A 113 25.35 -21.25 23.32
C VAL A 113 26.37 -21.18 24.46
N PRO A 114 27.63 -20.77 24.21
CA PRO A 114 28.71 -20.83 25.21
C PRO A 114 28.58 -19.78 26.33
N GLU A 115 28.03 -18.61 26.01
CA GLU A 115 27.87 -17.45 26.88
C GLU A 115 26.44 -16.91 26.76
N ALA A 116 25.77 -16.71 27.89
CA ALA A 116 24.44 -16.12 27.88
C ALA A 116 24.55 -14.63 27.54
N GLY A 117 23.64 -14.12 26.71
CA GLY A 117 23.67 -12.71 26.32
C GLY A 117 22.93 -12.43 25.03
N TYR A 118 23.10 -11.21 24.54
CA TYR A 118 22.50 -10.77 23.29
C TYR A 118 23.37 -11.11 22.07
N TYR A 119 22.70 -11.62 21.06
CA TYR A 119 23.27 -11.91 19.74
C TYR A 119 22.38 -11.28 18.66
N ASN A 120 22.97 -10.90 17.53
CA ASN A 120 22.19 -10.70 16.32
C ASN A 120 22.02 -12.04 15.59
N VAL A 121 20.94 -12.16 14.83
CA VAL A 121 20.71 -13.30 13.95
C VAL A 121 21.09 -12.89 12.54
N TYR A 122 22.07 -13.57 11.97
CA TYR A 122 22.62 -13.31 10.64
C TYR A 122 22.26 -14.46 9.70
N ILE A 123 21.78 -14.12 8.51
CA ILE A 123 21.33 -15.07 7.51
C ILE A 123 21.95 -14.74 6.16
N GLU A 124 22.46 -15.75 5.47
CA GLU A 124 22.81 -15.66 4.05
C GLU A 124 21.84 -16.49 3.23
N TYR A 125 21.17 -15.83 2.29
CA TYR A 125 20.03 -16.38 1.58
C TYR A 125 20.01 -16.01 0.11
N MET A 126 19.21 -16.74 -0.66
CA MET A 126 18.86 -16.43 -2.04
C MET A 126 17.36 -16.59 -2.20
N THR A 127 16.72 -15.65 -2.88
CA THR A 127 15.31 -15.78 -3.28
C THR A 127 15.18 -16.76 -4.44
N VAL A 128 13.97 -17.25 -4.68
CA VAL A 128 13.69 -18.12 -5.83
C VAL A 128 12.43 -17.64 -6.55
N GLU A 129 12.31 -18.03 -7.81
CA GLU A 129 11.15 -17.70 -8.63
C GLU A 129 9.85 -18.17 -7.97
N SER A 130 8.94 -17.22 -7.78
CA SER A 130 7.69 -17.38 -7.04
C SER A 130 6.76 -16.20 -7.39
N ARG A 131 5.97 -15.68 -6.44
CA ARG A 131 4.98 -14.60 -6.67
C ARG A 131 5.60 -13.20 -6.77
N GLY A 132 6.87 -13.04 -6.35
CA GLY A 132 7.58 -11.75 -6.43
C GLY A 132 7.31 -10.80 -5.27
N VAL A 133 6.76 -11.30 -4.16
CA VAL A 133 6.51 -10.51 -2.92
C VAL A 133 7.63 -10.62 -1.92
N VAL A 134 7.64 -9.73 -0.93
CA VAL A 134 8.61 -9.74 0.16
C VAL A 134 8.63 -11.12 0.83
N VAL A 135 9.83 -11.60 1.12
CA VAL A 135 10.04 -12.87 1.82
C VAL A 135 9.88 -12.60 3.31
N GLU A 136 8.98 -13.33 3.98
CA GLU A 136 8.67 -13.12 5.39
C GLU A 136 8.98 -14.37 6.23
N ARG A 137 9.63 -14.16 7.37
CA ARG A 137 9.95 -15.21 8.33
C ARG A 137 9.50 -14.85 9.73
N SER A 138 9.10 -15.86 10.49
CA SER A 138 8.99 -15.78 11.94
C SER A 138 10.18 -16.50 12.58
N PHE A 139 10.76 -15.88 13.60
CA PHE A 139 11.89 -16.40 14.35
C PHE A 139 11.50 -16.66 15.81
N LEU A 140 11.55 -17.93 16.22
CA LEU A 140 11.18 -18.35 17.57
C LEU A 140 12.42 -18.85 18.33
N ILE A 141 12.44 -18.56 19.62
CA ILE A 141 13.44 -19.06 20.56
C ILE A 141 12.72 -19.97 21.55
N ASN A 142 13.19 -21.21 21.69
CA ASN A 142 12.59 -22.20 22.59
C ASN A 142 11.07 -22.41 22.35
N ASN A 143 10.67 -22.37 21.07
CA ASN A 143 9.28 -22.48 20.59
C ASN A 143 8.36 -21.32 21.03
N VAL A 144 8.92 -20.17 21.40
CA VAL A 144 8.17 -18.97 21.78
C VAL A 144 8.62 -17.82 20.90
N ASN A 145 7.67 -17.01 20.45
CA ASN A 145 7.97 -15.75 19.77
C ASN A 145 8.54 -14.77 20.81
N PRO A 146 9.81 -14.33 20.70
CA PRO A 146 10.44 -13.51 21.75
C PRO A 146 9.77 -12.15 21.93
N PHE A 147 9.28 -11.56 20.84
CA PHE A 147 8.50 -10.32 20.78
C PHE A 147 7.69 -10.30 19.48
N LYS A 148 6.63 -9.49 19.40
CA LYS A 148 5.66 -9.52 18.29
C LYS A 148 6.31 -9.37 16.92
N ASP A 149 7.25 -8.44 16.77
CA ASP A 149 7.86 -8.12 15.47
C ASP A 149 8.84 -9.21 14.97
N ALA A 150 9.29 -10.12 15.84
CA ALA A 150 10.04 -11.30 15.41
C ALA A 150 9.20 -12.30 14.61
N ALA A 151 7.87 -12.12 14.54
CA ALA A 151 7.00 -12.85 13.62
C ALA A 151 6.95 -12.27 12.19
N ASN A 152 7.46 -11.05 11.99
CA ASN A 152 7.28 -10.28 10.75
C ASN A 152 8.63 -9.85 10.14
N LEU A 153 9.64 -10.73 10.16
CA LEU A 153 10.96 -10.40 9.62
C LEU A 153 10.93 -10.45 8.09
N THR A 154 11.33 -9.37 7.43
CA THR A 154 11.31 -9.25 5.97
C THR A 154 12.70 -9.40 5.37
N PHE A 155 12.78 -10.02 4.20
CA PHE A 155 14.00 -10.21 3.43
C PHE A 155 13.78 -9.74 1.99
N ASN A 156 14.68 -8.86 1.53
CA ASN A 156 14.55 -8.21 0.24
C ASN A 156 14.82 -9.17 -0.92
N ARG A 157 14.08 -8.97 -2.01
CA ARG A 157 14.37 -9.53 -3.34
C ARG A 157 15.27 -8.55 -4.09
N LEU A 158 15.96 -9.04 -5.12
CA LEU A 158 16.81 -8.19 -5.97
C LEU A 158 16.11 -7.96 -7.31
N TRP A 159 16.15 -6.72 -7.78
CA TRP A 159 15.57 -6.33 -9.06
C TRP A 159 16.59 -5.58 -9.91
N THR A 160 16.46 -5.71 -11.23
CA THR A 160 17.25 -4.96 -12.21
C THR A 160 16.44 -4.72 -13.48
N ASP A 161 17.00 -3.97 -14.42
CA ASP A 161 16.42 -3.73 -15.74
C ASP A 161 16.65 -4.94 -16.66
N ASP A 162 15.59 -5.42 -17.33
CA ASP A 162 15.64 -6.59 -18.23
C ASP A 162 16.46 -6.32 -19.51
N GLU A 163 16.24 -5.14 -20.10
CA GLU A 163 16.86 -4.70 -21.33
C GLU A 163 17.34 -3.24 -21.23
N ASN A 164 18.10 -2.80 -22.24
CA ASN A 164 18.50 -1.40 -22.32
C ASN A 164 17.30 -0.49 -22.61
N VAL A 165 17.40 0.78 -22.21
CA VAL A 165 16.44 1.82 -22.56
C VAL A 165 16.22 1.85 -24.08
N ILE A 166 14.97 1.68 -24.50
CA ILE A 166 14.55 1.79 -25.89
C ILE A 166 13.88 3.15 -26.12
N THR A 167 13.79 3.57 -27.39
CA THR A 167 13.15 4.84 -27.76
C THR A 167 11.96 4.57 -28.67
N ASP A 168 10.82 5.18 -28.38
CA ASP A 168 9.63 5.13 -29.25
C ASP A 168 9.86 5.89 -30.57
N ASN A 169 8.95 5.73 -31.53
CA ASN A 169 9.00 6.41 -32.82
C ASN A 169 8.82 7.95 -32.75
N GLN A 170 8.55 8.49 -31.56
CA GLN A 170 8.48 9.92 -31.26
C GLN A 170 9.79 10.45 -30.64
N GLY A 171 10.73 9.56 -30.30
CA GLY A 171 12.01 9.91 -29.71
C GLY A 171 11.98 10.00 -28.18
N ASN A 172 10.95 9.47 -27.51
CA ASN A 172 10.86 9.35 -26.06
C ASN A 172 11.48 8.03 -25.59
N GLU A 173 12.22 8.09 -24.48
CA GLU A 173 12.72 6.90 -23.82
C GLU A 173 11.59 6.15 -23.11
N ILE A 174 11.55 4.84 -23.33
CA ILE A 174 10.69 3.90 -22.63
C ILE A 174 11.54 3.24 -21.56
N ARG A 175 11.03 3.26 -20.33
CA ARG A 175 11.68 2.57 -19.21
C ARG A 175 11.83 1.07 -19.53
N PRO A 176 12.94 0.44 -19.14
CA PRO A 176 13.04 -1.02 -19.15
C PRO A 176 12.01 -1.67 -18.22
N THR A 177 11.59 -2.88 -18.60
CA THR A 177 10.86 -3.78 -17.71
C THR A 177 11.75 -4.22 -16.54
N GLN A 178 11.12 -4.48 -15.41
CA GLN A 178 11.83 -4.91 -14.19
C GLN A 178 11.84 -6.43 -14.10
N VAL A 179 13.00 -7.01 -13.82
CA VAL A 179 13.16 -8.46 -13.62
C VAL A 179 13.85 -8.76 -12.30
N GLU A 180 13.41 -9.85 -11.67
CA GLU A 180 14.01 -10.33 -10.42
C GLU A 180 15.33 -11.04 -10.71
N VAL A 181 16.34 -10.76 -9.88
CA VAL A 181 17.65 -11.42 -9.91
C VAL A 181 17.81 -12.33 -8.69
N TYR A 182 18.33 -13.53 -8.91
CA TYR A 182 18.54 -14.54 -7.86
C TYR A 182 20.02 -14.68 -7.53
N GLU A 183 20.53 -13.79 -6.68
CA GLU A 183 21.89 -13.80 -6.16
C GLU A 183 21.94 -14.04 -4.65
N TRP A 184 23.10 -14.47 -4.15
CA TRP A 184 23.31 -14.64 -2.72
C TRP A 184 23.37 -13.27 -2.04
N GLN A 185 22.58 -13.13 -1.00
CA GLN A 185 22.47 -11.93 -0.19
C GLN A 185 22.77 -12.28 1.27
N SER A 186 23.07 -11.25 2.05
CA SER A 186 23.16 -11.37 3.50
C SER A 186 22.27 -10.33 4.16
N ALA A 187 21.68 -10.70 5.29
CA ALA A 187 20.89 -9.79 6.09
C ALA A 187 20.95 -10.22 7.56
N TYR A 188 20.84 -9.23 8.44
CA TYR A 188 20.47 -9.48 9.82
C TYR A 188 18.96 -9.41 9.98
N CYS A 189 18.41 -10.16 10.94
CA CYS A 189 17.03 -9.97 11.36
C CYS A 189 16.89 -8.58 11.99
N LYS A 190 16.18 -7.68 11.32
CA LYS A 190 15.95 -6.28 11.71
C LYS A 190 14.49 -5.89 11.57
N ASP A 191 14.13 -4.72 12.07
CA ASP A 191 12.79 -4.18 11.93
C ASP A 191 12.45 -3.87 10.46
N CYS A 192 11.28 -4.32 10.03
CA CYS A 192 10.75 -4.09 8.69
C CYS A 192 10.13 -2.68 8.54
N MET A 193 9.75 -2.03 9.64
CA MET A 193 9.21 -0.67 9.64
C MET A 193 10.32 0.38 9.69
N GLY A 194 11.54 -0.02 10.06
CA GLY A 194 12.73 0.82 10.17
C GLY A 194 12.72 1.77 11.37
N TYR A 195 11.86 1.52 12.36
CA TYR A 195 11.89 2.22 13.64
C TYR A 195 13.15 1.88 14.42
N GLU A 196 13.52 0.60 14.43
CA GLU A 196 14.83 0.14 14.90
C GLU A 196 15.83 0.17 13.75
N ILE A 197 16.84 1.05 13.85
CA ILE A 197 17.88 1.20 12.83
C ILE A 197 18.83 -0.01 12.85
N GLU A 198 19.18 -0.46 14.05
CA GLU A 198 20.12 -1.55 14.23
C GLU A 198 19.40 -2.91 14.22
N PRO A 199 20.10 -4.01 13.87
CA PRO A 199 19.50 -5.33 13.92
C PRO A 199 18.96 -5.70 15.30
N TYR A 200 17.87 -6.48 15.31
CA TYR A 200 17.28 -6.96 16.55
C TYR A 200 18.30 -7.76 17.38
N GLN A 201 18.27 -7.52 18.69
CA GLN A 201 19.09 -8.21 19.67
C GLN A 201 18.27 -9.32 20.31
N PHE A 202 18.70 -10.56 20.11
CA PHE A 202 18.04 -11.75 20.65
C PHE A 202 18.83 -12.30 21.82
N TYR A 203 18.17 -12.43 22.98
CA TYR A 203 18.75 -12.99 24.18
C TYR A 203 18.74 -14.52 24.12
N PHE A 204 19.89 -15.12 24.40
CA PHE A 204 20.05 -16.57 24.52
C PHE A 204 20.63 -16.93 25.89
N GLU A 205 20.11 -18.01 26.46
CA GLU A 205 20.64 -18.60 27.69
C GLU A 205 21.89 -19.43 27.38
N LYS A 206 22.78 -19.57 28.37
CA LYS A 206 23.94 -20.46 28.22
C LYS A 206 23.50 -21.92 28.14
N GLY A 207 24.01 -22.64 27.15
CA GLY A 207 23.73 -24.06 26.89
C GLY A 207 22.81 -24.26 25.71
N LYS A 208 22.03 -25.34 25.73
CA LYS A 208 21.16 -25.71 24.61
C LYS A 208 19.92 -24.83 24.52
N ASN A 209 19.78 -24.14 23.40
CA ASN A 209 18.58 -23.41 23.00
C ASN A 209 18.00 -24.03 21.72
N LYS A 210 16.70 -23.87 21.51
CA LYS A 210 16.07 -24.19 20.23
C LYS A 210 15.81 -22.91 19.45
N ILE A 211 16.11 -22.94 18.17
CA ILE A 211 15.81 -21.87 17.23
C ILE A 211 14.90 -22.43 16.16
N THR A 212 13.77 -21.78 15.92
CA THR A 212 12.84 -22.15 14.85
C THR A 212 12.68 -21.00 13.87
N LEU A 213 12.76 -21.31 12.58
CA LEU A 213 12.50 -20.37 11.49
C LEU A 213 11.29 -20.88 10.69
N ASP A 214 10.20 -20.11 10.74
CA ASP A 214 8.97 -20.41 10.03
C ASP A 214 8.85 -19.53 8.78
N ALA A 215 8.53 -20.13 7.64
CA ALA A 215 8.23 -19.42 6.40
C ALA A 215 6.79 -18.93 6.40
N VAL A 216 6.61 -17.65 6.74
CA VAL A 216 5.32 -16.96 6.74
C VAL A 216 4.89 -16.70 5.29
N ASN A 217 5.80 -16.19 4.47
CA ASN A 217 5.54 -15.90 3.06
C ASN A 217 6.80 -16.10 2.21
N GLU A 218 6.59 -16.62 0.99
CA GLU A 218 7.60 -16.92 -0.03
C GLU A 218 8.67 -17.96 0.35
N PRO A 219 9.12 -18.76 -0.63
CA PRO A 219 10.24 -19.67 -0.45
C PRO A 219 11.60 -18.93 -0.42
N MET A 220 12.58 -19.49 0.31
CA MET A 220 13.96 -18.99 0.29
C MET A 220 14.97 -20.14 0.43
N ILE A 221 16.16 -19.96 -0.13
CA ILE A 221 17.28 -20.87 0.07
C ILE A 221 18.26 -20.24 1.06
N LEU A 222 18.65 -20.99 2.07
CA LEU A 222 19.63 -20.60 3.10
C LEU A 222 20.95 -21.31 2.84
N ARG A 223 22.06 -20.56 2.85
CA ARG A 223 23.42 -21.15 2.91
C ARG A 223 24.09 -20.95 4.26
N LYS A 224 23.68 -19.94 5.03
CA LYS A 224 24.20 -19.69 6.37
C LYS A 224 23.13 -19.13 7.31
N LEU A 225 23.17 -19.60 8.55
CA LEU A 225 22.47 -19.04 9.70
C LEU A 225 23.47 -18.99 10.85
N ALA A 226 23.59 -17.85 11.53
CA ALA A 226 24.52 -17.69 12.63
C ALA A 226 23.97 -16.74 13.70
N LEU A 227 24.38 -16.99 14.95
CA LEU A 227 24.27 -16.01 16.03
C LEU A 227 25.57 -15.22 16.07
N THR A 228 25.53 -13.93 15.78
CA THR A 228 26.72 -13.09 15.74
C THR A 228 26.82 -12.24 16.99
N ALA A 229 28.04 -12.08 17.49
CA ALA A 229 28.37 -11.11 18.52
C ALA A 229 27.99 -9.70 18.05
N ILE A 230 27.44 -8.91 18.96
CA ILE A 230 27.05 -7.52 18.69
C ILE A 230 28.33 -6.67 18.70
N GLY A 231 28.66 -6.08 17.55
CA GLY A 231 29.81 -5.19 17.41
C GLY A 231 29.38 -3.72 17.40
N GLU A 232 30.04 -2.86 18.16
CA GLU A 232 29.87 -1.42 18.02
C GLU A 232 30.50 -0.93 16.70
N ARG A 233 29.75 -0.15 15.92
CA ARG A 233 30.29 0.53 14.73
C ARG A 233 31.32 1.56 15.13
N LYS A 234 32.38 1.65 14.34
CA LYS A 234 33.47 2.60 14.56
C LYS A 234 33.09 4.00 14.09
N ASP A 235 33.49 5.01 14.83
CA ASP A 235 33.40 6.41 14.41
C ASP A 235 34.40 6.71 13.28
N TYR A 236 34.11 7.73 12.48
CA TYR A 236 34.92 8.15 11.33
C TYR A 236 36.40 8.37 11.66
N ILE A 237 36.69 8.93 12.84
CA ILE A 237 38.06 9.19 13.30
C ILE A 237 38.85 7.88 13.48
N ILE A 238 38.20 6.86 14.07
CA ILE A 238 38.82 5.54 14.30
C ILE A 238 39.01 4.86 12.96
N TYR A 239 37.99 4.86 12.11
CA TYR A 239 38.07 4.35 10.73
C TYR A 239 39.28 4.93 10.00
N CYS A 240 39.44 6.26 9.97
CA CYS A 240 40.57 6.92 9.31
C CYS A 240 41.94 6.51 9.88
N SER A 241 42.02 6.21 11.18
CA SER A 241 43.28 5.83 11.83
C SER A 241 43.74 4.40 11.49
N GLU A 242 42.81 3.54 11.11
CA GLU A 242 43.06 2.15 10.71
C GLU A 242 43.39 2.02 9.22
N GLN A 243 43.00 3.02 8.41
CA GLN A 243 43.27 3.03 6.97
C GLN A 243 44.72 3.40 6.64
N PRO A 244 45.26 2.97 5.49
CA PRO A 244 46.62 3.26 5.08
C PRO A 244 46.93 4.77 4.97
N ILE A 245 48.11 5.18 5.43
CA ILE A 245 48.61 6.55 5.22
C ILE A 245 49.18 6.62 3.79
N MET A 246 48.37 7.08 2.85
CA MET A 246 48.76 7.34 1.46
C MET A 246 49.12 8.82 1.26
N LYS A 247 50.11 9.11 0.41
CA LYS A 247 50.25 10.45 -0.19
C LYS A 247 49.33 10.47 -1.41
N ASN A 248 48.35 11.38 -1.48
CA ASN A 248 47.54 11.57 -2.70
C ASN A 248 48.46 11.77 -3.91
N THR A 249 48.61 10.73 -4.74
CA THR A 249 49.37 10.75 -6.00
C THR A 249 48.48 11.07 -7.20
N LEU A 250 47.17 10.91 -7.05
CA LEU A 250 46.17 11.23 -8.07
C LEU A 250 45.87 12.73 -8.14
N SER A 251 46.24 13.37 -9.25
CA SER A 251 45.75 14.70 -9.64
C SER A 251 44.54 14.55 -10.57
N ASP A 252 43.42 15.20 -10.22
CA ASP A 252 42.21 15.42 -11.04
C ASP A 252 41.38 14.17 -11.45
N PHE A 253 41.06 13.25 -10.52
CA PHE A 253 40.07 12.18 -10.79
C PHE A 253 38.66 12.62 -10.36
N GLU A 254 37.70 12.53 -11.29
CA GLU A 254 36.27 12.70 -11.04
C GLU A 254 35.49 11.72 -11.92
N LEU A 255 34.71 10.84 -11.29
CA LEU A 255 33.80 9.92 -11.96
C LEU A 255 32.37 10.28 -11.61
N LYS A 256 31.55 10.53 -12.63
CA LYS A 256 30.11 10.73 -12.49
C LYS A 256 29.37 9.45 -12.85
N ILE A 257 28.43 9.06 -12.00
CA ILE A 257 27.56 7.88 -12.14
C ILE A 257 26.14 8.41 -12.20
N GLN A 258 25.39 8.16 -13.28
CA GLN A 258 24.02 8.67 -13.37
C GLN A 258 23.10 7.92 -12.41
N GLY A 259 22.07 8.61 -11.93
CA GLY A 259 21.07 8.05 -11.03
C GLY A 259 20.31 6.91 -11.70
N GLU A 260 19.96 7.07 -12.98
CA GLU A 260 19.29 6.04 -13.79
C GLU A 260 20.15 4.79 -14.05
N ASP A 261 21.47 4.88 -13.98
CA ASP A 261 22.41 3.77 -14.26
C ASP A 261 22.54 2.77 -13.07
N SER A 262 21.52 2.68 -12.22
CA SER A 262 21.51 1.76 -11.07
C SER A 262 21.53 0.29 -11.51
N ILE A 263 22.40 -0.51 -10.92
CA ILE A 263 22.58 -1.92 -11.31
C ILE A 263 21.62 -2.87 -10.59
N MET A 264 21.22 -2.53 -9.36
CA MET A 264 20.41 -3.36 -8.49
C MET A 264 19.55 -2.49 -7.58
N ARG A 265 18.41 -3.02 -7.17
CA ARG A 265 17.46 -2.36 -6.28
C ARG A 265 16.63 -3.37 -5.48
N SER A 266 16.12 -2.93 -4.33
CA SER A 266 15.32 -3.78 -3.43
C SER A 266 13.90 -4.04 -3.90
N GLU A 267 13.36 -3.15 -4.74
CA GLU A 267 11.99 -3.21 -5.23
C GLU A 267 11.90 -2.82 -6.70
N PRO A 268 10.96 -3.41 -7.45
CA PRO A 268 10.79 -3.10 -8.87
C PRO A 268 10.26 -1.69 -9.08
N SER A 269 9.75 -1.01 -8.05
CA SER A 269 9.25 0.38 -8.12
C SER A 269 10.35 1.44 -8.22
N LEU A 270 11.60 1.07 -7.92
CA LEU A 270 12.75 1.97 -7.80
C LEU A 270 13.51 2.15 -9.12
N TYR A 271 12.78 2.16 -10.24
CA TYR A 271 13.35 2.33 -11.58
C TYR A 271 13.56 3.81 -11.94
N ALA A 272 14.30 4.05 -13.01
CA ALA A 272 14.61 5.38 -13.51
C ALA A 272 13.36 6.16 -13.99
N LYS A 273 13.32 7.45 -13.70
CA LYS A 273 12.24 8.38 -14.02
C LYS A 273 12.79 9.58 -14.80
N TYR A 274 11.89 10.46 -15.22
CA TYR A 274 12.22 11.66 -15.97
C TYR A 274 11.68 12.93 -15.28
N ASP A 275 12.50 13.97 -15.23
CA ASP A 275 12.14 15.32 -14.81
C ASP A 275 12.39 16.30 -15.97
N ARG A 276 11.31 16.90 -16.45
CA ARG A 276 11.30 17.91 -17.51
C ARG A 276 11.12 19.34 -16.99
N SER A 277 11.03 19.53 -15.68
CA SER A 277 10.79 20.84 -15.05
C SER A 277 12.08 21.58 -14.70
N SER A 278 13.21 20.86 -14.65
CA SER A 278 14.51 21.41 -14.29
C SER A 278 15.44 21.52 -15.49
N PRO A 279 16.15 22.66 -15.67
CA PRO A 279 17.19 22.79 -16.69
C PRO A 279 18.54 22.18 -16.30
N THR A 280 18.69 21.68 -15.07
CA THR A 280 19.96 21.15 -14.56
C THR A 280 20.00 19.63 -14.43
N THR A 281 18.90 18.93 -14.64
CA THR A 281 18.87 17.45 -14.65
C THR A 281 19.72 16.91 -15.78
N GLN A 282 20.35 15.75 -15.59
CA GLN A 282 21.20 15.13 -16.59
C GLN A 282 20.76 13.69 -16.82
N PRO A 283 20.37 13.33 -18.06
CA PRO A 283 20.21 14.16 -19.26
C PRO A 283 19.03 15.17 -19.24
N TYR A 284 19.20 16.30 -19.94
CA TYR A 284 18.19 17.37 -20.03
C TYR A 284 17.38 17.30 -21.33
N SER A 285 16.04 17.36 -21.22
CA SER A 285 15.15 17.49 -22.37
C SER A 285 13.89 18.30 -22.03
N VAL A 286 13.49 19.19 -22.93
CA VAL A 286 12.23 19.95 -22.81
C VAL A 286 11.09 19.30 -23.58
N THR A 287 11.39 18.63 -24.70
CA THR A 287 10.37 18.15 -25.65
C THR A 287 10.12 16.66 -25.57
N LYS A 288 11.15 15.89 -25.20
CA LYS A 288 11.12 14.42 -25.13
C LYS A 288 11.13 13.95 -23.68
N THR A 289 10.52 12.80 -23.43
CA THR A 289 10.73 12.04 -22.20
C THR A 289 12.10 11.37 -22.27
N VAL A 290 12.99 11.70 -21.32
CA VAL A 290 14.36 11.15 -21.20
C VAL A 290 14.58 10.84 -19.73
N LEU A 291 14.96 9.61 -19.42
CA LEU A 291 15.23 9.16 -18.06
C LEU A 291 16.47 9.90 -17.54
N ASN A 292 16.37 10.50 -16.36
CA ASN A 292 17.40 11.41 -15.83
C ASN A 292 17.46 11.53 -14.31
N TYR A 293 16.73 10.67 -13.60
CA TYR A 293 16.90 10.48 -12.16
C TYR A 293 16.32 9.14 -11.73
N THR A 294 16.63 8.72 -10.51
CA THR A 294 15.96 7.58 -9.86
C THR A 294 15.40 7.96 -8.48
N GLY A 295 14.47 7.14 -7.99
CA GLY A 295 13.82 7.29 -6.69
C GLY A 295 12.47 8.03 -6.74
N GLY A 296 12.40 9.13 -5.98
CA GLY A 296 11.21 9.97 -5.85
C GLY A 296 10.09 9.36 -5.02
N GLU A 297 8.84 9.48 -5.48
CA GLU A 297 7.68 9.02 -4.71
C GLU A 297 7.68 7.53 -4.38
N ALA A 298 8.34 6.71 -5.20
CA ALA A 298 8.46 5.27 -4.99
C ALA A 298 9.51 4.91 -3.92
N TRP A 299 10.53 5.75 -3.74
CA TRP A 299 11.62 5.50 -2.79
C TRP A 299 11.36 6.21 -1.47
N ASN A 300 10.38 5.70 -0.74
CA ASN A 300 9.80 6.38 0.42
C ASN A 300 9.79 5.53 1.71
N THR A 301 9.96 4.20 1.60
CA THR A 301 9.78 3.28 2.73
C THR A 301 11.15 2.87 3.28
N PRO A 302 11.35 2.87 4.61
CA PRO A 302 12.60 2.39 5.20
C PRO A 302 12.97 0.98 4.75
N GLY A 303 14.27 0.72 4.57
CA GLY A 303 14.78 -0.56 4.06
C GLY A 303 14.80 -0.67 2.52
N GLN A 304 14.11 0.21 1.79
CA GLN A 304 14.25 0.29 0.34
C GLN A 304 15.63 0.83 -0.05
N TRP A 305 16.30 0.22 -1.03
CA TRP A 305 17.63 0.63 -1.43
C TRP A 305 17.85 0.55 -2.94
N ILE A 306 18.78 1.39 -3.42
CA ILE A 306 19.28 1.43 -4.80
C ILE A 306 20.81 1.33 -4.74
N GLU A 307 21.39 0.55 -5.66
CA GLU A 307 22.82 0.28 -5.72
C GLU A 307 23.39 0.58 -7.12
N TRP A 308 24.57 1.20 -7.13
CA TRP A 308 25.34 1.53 -8.34
C TRP A 308 26.73 0.90 -8.27
N GLU A 309 27.26 0.56 -9.43
CA GLU A 309 28.62 0.05 -9.58
C GLU A 309 29.53 1.12 -10.17
N PHE A 310 30.77 1.20 -9.68
CA PHE A 310 31.76 2.13 -10.20
C PHE A 310 33.17 1.56 -10.07
N ASN A 311 34.13 2.16 -10.78
CA ASN A 311 35.52 1.70 -10.79
C ASN A 311 36.47 2.85 -10.45
N VAL A 312 37.40 2.61 -9.52
CA VAL A 312 38.43 3.58 -9.15
C VAL A 312 39.82 3.12 -9.66
N PRO A 313 40.65 4.05 -10.16
CA PRO A 313 41.84 3.70 -10.93
C PRO A 313 43.07 3.33 -10.09
N GLU A 314 43.14 3.70 -8.83
CA GLU A 314 44.26 3.41 -7.93
C GLU A 314 43.74 3.31 -6.48
N ASP A 315 44.48 2.64 -5.60
CA ASP A 315 44.19 2.69 -4.16
C ASP A 315 44.29 4.15 -3.65
N GLY A 316 43.29 4.64 -2.94
CA GLY A 316 43.31 6.04 -2.50
C GLY A 316 42.14 6.46 -1.62
N TYR A 317 42.20 7.74 -1.21
CA TYR A 317 41.09 8.40 -0.52
C TYR A 317 40.23 9.17 -1.51
N TYR A 318 38.93 8.89 -1.46
CA TYR A 318 37.92 9.48 -2.32
C TYR A 318 36.86 10.21 -1.50
N ASN A 319 36.23 11.21 -2.10
CA ASN A 319 35.02 11.84 -1.59
C ASN A 319 33.83 11.41 -2.45
N ILE A 320 32.67 11.29 -1.80
CA ILE A 320 31.40 10.95 -2.46
C ILE A 320 30.50 12.19 -2.41
N THR A 321 29.87 12.50 -3.54
CA THR A 321 28.92 13.61 -3.67
C THR A 321 27.65 13.10 -4.33
N VAL A 322 26.51 13.51 -3.79
CA VAL A 322 25.19 13.13 -4.29
C VAL A 322 24.51 14.38 -4.81
N LYS A 323 24.09 14.37 -6.08
CA LYS A 323 23.13 15.35 -6.57
C LYS A 323 21.74 14.78 -6.41
N GLY A 324 21.01 15.29 -5.42
CA GLY A 324 19.68 14.83 -5.09
C GLY A 324 18.72 15.95 -4.79
N ARG A 325 17.44 15.62 -4.67
CA ARG A 325 16.37 16.57 -4.32
C ARG A 325 15.36 15.92 -3.38
N GLN A 326 15.02 16.66 -2.33
CA GLN A 326 13.87 16.39 -1.48
C GLN A 326 12.95 17.61 -1.63
N ASN A 327 11.91 17.52 -2.48
CA ASN A 327 10.95 18.63 -2.65
C ASN A 327 9.53 18.26 -2.20
N TYR A 328 9.36 17.11 -1.53
CA TYR A 328 8.06 16.54 -1.23
C TYR A 328 7.44 17.09 0.05
N ALA A 329 8.25 17.37 1.07
CA ALA A 329 7.72 17.70 2.39
C ALA A 329 8.59 18.76 3.08
N ARG A 330 8.08 20.00 3.12
CA ARG A 330 8.74 21.09 3.84
C ARG A 330 8.82 20.76 5.34
N GLY A 331 10.00 20.93 5.92
CA GLY A 331 10.24 20.64 7.35
C GLY A 331 10.38 19.16 7.65
N SER A 332 10.52 18.31 6.63
CA SER A 332 10.97 16.92 6.76
C SER A 332 12.37 16.79 6.18
N VAL A 333 13.12 15.82 6.70
CA VAL A 333 14.46 15.45 6.24
C VAL A 333 14.36 14.04 5.69
N SER A 334 14.97 13.79 4.55
CA SER A 334 15.07 12.44 3.99
C SER A 334 16.42 11.84 4.36
N CYS A 335 16.43 10.68 5.01
CA CYS A 335 17.67 10.06 5.48
C CYS A 335 18.05 8.82 4.65
N ARG A 336 19.35 8.63 4.44
CA ARG A 336 19.91 7.45 3.75
C ARG A 336 21.07 6.85 4.52
N SER A 337 21.14 5.53 4.61
CA SER A 337 22.32 4.79 5.05
C SER A 337 23.19 4.47 3.83
N LEU A 338 24.48 4.79 3.91
CA LEU A 338 25.45 4.51 2.85
C LEU A 338 26.19 3.20 3.13
N TYR A 339 26.12 2.30 2.16
CA TYR A 339 26.92 1.10 2.11
C TYR A 339 27.94 1.20 0.99
N ILE A 340 29.17 0.78 1.27
CA ILE A 340 30.23 0.57 0.28
C ILE A 340 30.59 -0.92 0.33
N ASP A 341 30.47 -1.60 -0.80
CA ASP A 341 30.72 -3.05 -0.93
C ASP A 341 29.94 -3.92 0.06
N GLY A 342 28.72 -3.49 0.40
CA GLY A 342 27.82 -4.21 1.31
C GLY A 342 28.02 -3.92 2.79
N GLU A 343 28.98 -3.05 3.17
CA GLU A 343 29.23 -2.66 4.55
C GLU A 343 29.02 -1.15 4.74
N ILE A 344 28.52 -0.74 5.91
CA ILE A 344 28.50 0.66 6.31
C ILE A 344 29.89 1.00 6.86
N PRO A 345 30.66 1.91 6.22
CA PRO A 345 32.07 2.10 6.56
C PRO A 345 32.34 2.61 7.98
N PHE A 346 31.47 3.49 8.49
CA PHE A 346 31.56 4.09 9.83
C PHE A 346 30.21 4.67 10.24
N LYS A 347 30.06 4.95 11.54
CA LYS A 347 28.79 5.34 12.16
C LYS A 347 28.11 6.55 11.52
N GLU A 348 28.86 7.58 11.17
CA GLU A 348 28.30 8.85 10.68
C GLU A 348 27.63 8.75 9.30
N VAL A 349 27.89 7.69 8.53
CA VAL A 349 27.22 7.46 7.23
C VAL A 349 26.09 6.44 7.30
N GLU A 350 25.77 5.96 8.51
CA GLU A 350 24.54 5.22 8.78
C GLU A 350 23.30 6.10 8.61
N THR A 351 23.42 7.41 8.86
CA THR A 351 22.34 8.39 8.64
C THR A 351 22.88 9.62 7.95
N ILE A 352 22.63 9.72 6.64
CA ILE A 352 22.92 10.90 5.81
C ILE A 352 21.61 11.65 5.56
N SER A 353 21.56 12.91 5.98
CA SER A 353 20.37 13.75 5.90
C SER A 353 20.33 14.62 4.64
N PHE A 354 19.20 14.60 3.93
CA PHE A 354 18.87 15.47 2.80
C PHE A 354 17.71 16.40 3.16
N ASP A 355 18.01 17.69 3.26
CA ASP A 355 17.03 18.72 3.60
C ASP A 355 16.09 19.06 2.44
N TYR A 356 14.91 19.58 2.80
CA TYR A 356 13.94 20.08 1.83
C TYR A 356 14.50 21.23 0.97
N ASP A 357 14.42 21.07 -0.35
CA ASP A 357 14.68 22.11 -1.34
C ASP A 357 13.84 21.87 -2.60
N ASN A 358 13.35 22.95 -3.22
CA ASN A 358 12.64 22.86 -4.50
C ASN A 358 13.60 22.58 -5.66
N ASP A 359 14.86 22.94 -5.52
CA ASP A 359 15.90 22.75 -6.54
C ASP A 359 16.74 21.50 -6.27
N TRP A 360 17.35 20.98 -7.33
CA TRP A 360 18.34 19.91 -7.23
C TRP A 360 19.61 20.41 -6.53
N ASN A 361 20.09 19.65 -5.55
CA ASN A 361 21.21 20.02 -4.70
C ASN A 361 22.39 19.07 -4.84
N VAL A 362 23.58 19.63 -5.05
CA VAL A 362 24.85 18.89 -5.06
C VAL A 362 25.42 18.90 -3.64
N MET A 363 25.33 17.75 -2.95
CA MET A 363 25.75 17.56 -1.57
C MET A 363 26.99 16.67 -1.50
N ILE A 364 28.10 17.21 -0.97
CA ILE A 364 29.28 16.42 -0.64
C ILE A 364 29.04 15.77 0.72
N LEU A 365 29.27 14.46 0.84
CA LEU A 365 29.16 13.78 2.14
C LEU A 365 30.27 14.29 3.07
N ALA A 366 29.86 14.89 4.19
CA ALA A 366 30.74 15.65 5.05
C ALA A 366 30.27 15.62 6.51
N ASP A 367 31.19 15.96 7.43
CA ASP A 367 30.86 16.20 8.83
C ASP A 367 29.99 17.46 9.03
N GLU A 368 29.50 17.68 10.26
CA GLU A 368 28.69 18.86 10.61
C GLU A 368 29.37 20.22 10.32
N LYS A 369 30.70 20.24 10.17
CA LYS A 369 31.49 21.44 9.85
C LYS A 369 31.66 21.63 8.34
N GLY A 370 31.14 20.71 7.52
CA GLY A 370 31.29 20.70 6.08
C GLY A 370 32.65 20.15 5.61
N THR A 371 33.37 19.42 6.47
CA THR A 371 34.62 18.72 6.10
C THR A 371 34.26 17.41 5.38
N PRO A 372 34.64 17.22 4.10
CA PRO A 372 34.30 16.00 3.36
C PRO A 372 34.82 14.73 4.03
N TYR A 373 33.98 13.69 4.07
CA TYR A 373 34.42 12.36 4.49
C TYR A 373 35.32 11.75 3.43
N ARG A 374 36.40 11.12 3.90
CA ARG A 374 37.40 10.44 3.07
C ARG A 374 37.19 8.93 3.16
N PHE A 375 36.82 8.31 2.05
CA PHE A 375 36.61 6.87 1.93
C PHE A 375 37.85 6.24 1.30
N TYR A 376 38.42 5.23 1.97
CA TYR A 376 39.50 4.45 1.38
C TYR A 376 38.91 3.42 0.43
N LEU A 377 39.32 3.46 -0.84
CA LEU A 377 38.91 2.50 -1.87
C LEU A 377 40.16 1.89 -2.50
N ALA A 378 40.11 0.59 -2.80
CA ALA A 378 41.18 -0.11 -3.49
C ALA A 378 41.02 0.04 -5.01
N GLU A 379 42.07 -0.16 -5.79
CA GLU A 379 41.96 -0.20 -7.24
C GLU A 379 40.97 -1.29 -7.69
N GLY A 380 39.97 -0.89 -8.48
CA GLY A 380 38.99 -1.80 -9.07
C GLY A 380 37.54 -1.41 -8.85
N THR A 381 36.67 -2.40 -9.03
CA THR A 381 35.22 -2.26 -8.99
C THR A 381 34.71 -2.21 -7.55
N HIS A 382 33.88 -1.22 -7.27
CA HIS A 382 33.19 -1.02 -6.00
C HIS A 382 31.70 -0.82 -6.23
N ARG A 383 30.92 -1.07 -5.18
CA ARG A 383 29.48 -0.81 -5.16
C ARG A 383 29.14 0.22 -4.12
N ILE A 384 28.28 1.16 -4.50
CA ILE A 384 27.68 2.13 -3.59
C ILE A 384 26.19 1.87 -3.51
N ARG A 385 25.68 1.69 -2.30
CA ARG A 385 24.25 1.53 -2.04
C ARG A 385 23.78 2.60 -1.07
N LEU A 386 22.63 3.17 -1.39
CA LEU A 386 21.90 4.04 -0.48
C LEU A 386 20.62 3.31 -0.07
N GLU A 387 20.40 3.16 1.23
CA GLU A 387 19.20 2.56 1.82
C GLU A 387 18.39 3.64 2.53
N ALA A 388 17.07 3.67 2.29
CA ALA A 388 16.15 4.55 3.02
C ALA A 388 16.12 4.16 4.49
N THR A 389 16.29 5.14 5.38
CA THR A 389 16.26 4.94 6.83
C THR A 389 15.52 6.10 7.47
N LEU A 390 14.94 5.88 8.65
CA LEU A 390 14.31 6.93 9.45
C LEU A 390 15.35 7.72 10.26
N GLY A 391 16.57 7.20 10.41
CA GLY A 391 17.54 7.75 11.36
C GLY A 391 16.90 7.88 12.75
N ASN A 392 17.28 8.91 13.51
CA ASN A 392 16.73 9.12 14.86
C ASN A 392 15.21 9.40 14.91
N MET A 393 14.53 9.58 13.77
CA MET A 393 13.07 9.65 13.74
C MET A 393 12.42 8.29 14.04
N GLY A 394 13.15 7.17 13.83
CA GLY A 394 12.65 5.82 14.06
C GLY A 394 12.15 5.60 15.50
N GLU A 395 13.02 5.84 16.50
CA GLU A 395 12.69 5.72 17.93
C GLU A 395 11.48 6.61 18.32
N ILE A 396 11.43 7.83 17.78
CA ILE A 396 10.33 8.77 18.04
C ILE A 396 9.00 8.24 17.47
N LEU A 397 9.05 7.65 16.28
CA LEU A 397 7.87 7.08 15.64
C LEU A 397 7.40 5.80 16.33
N GLU A 398 8.31 4.97 16.85
CA GLU A 398 7.96 3.83 17.72
C GLU A 398 7.23 4.32 18.96
N GLU A 399 7.78 5.30 19.70
CA GLU A 399 7.12 5.86 20.89
C GLU A 399 5.72 6.41 20.56
N LEU A 400 5.57 7.06 19.40
CA LEU A 400 4.28 7.57 18.90
C LEU A 400 3.28 6.46 18.54
N GLU A 401 3.73 5.38 17.90
CA GLU A 401 2.88 4.23 17.56
C GLU A 401 2.36 3.57 18.85
N ASP A 402 3.25 3.43 19.83
CA ASP A 402 2.95 2.94 21.15
C ASP A 402 1.95 3.84 21.88
N SER A 403 2.08 5.16 21.71
CA SER A 403 1.11 6.15 22.19
C SER A 403 -0.25 5.98 21.51
N ILE A 404 -0.31 5.75 20.20
CA ILE A 404 -1.57 5.44 19.50
C ILE A 404 -2.22 4.18 20.05
N TYR A 405 -1.44 3.13 20.29
CA TYR A 405 -1.97 1.90 20.88
C TYR A 405 -2.64 2.20 22.23
N ARG A 406 -1.95 2.91 23.14
CA ARG A 406 -2.48 3.29 24.45
C ARG A 406 -3.71 4.19 24.35
N LEU A 407 -3.69 5.17 23.45
CA LEU A 407 -4.81 6.06 23.18
C LEU A 407 -6.04 5.29 22.67
N ASN A 408 -5.85 4.31 21.78
CA ASN A 408 -6.92 3.43 21.31
C ASN A 408 -7.48 2.57 22.44
N GLN A 409 -6.64 2.05 23.34
CA GLN A 409 -7.10 1.31 24.53
C GLN A 409 -7.93 2.20 25.47
N ILE A 410 -7.45 3.42 25.74
CA ILE A 410 -8.19 4.44 26.51
C ILE A 410 -9.53 4.74 25.85
N TYR A 411 -9.52 5.02 24.55
CA TYR A 411 -10.72 5.28 23.76
C TYR A 411 -11.72 4.13 23.85
N ARG A 412 -11.28 2.88 23.64
CA ARG A 412 -12.15 1.69 23.69
C ARG A 412 -12.72 1.41 25.08
N LYS A 413 -11.94 1.56 26.15
CA LYS A 413 -12.47 1.42 27.52
C LYS A 413 -13.59 2.43 27.81
N ILE A 414 -13.44 3.67 27.33
CA ILE A 414 -14.48 4.69 27.46
C ILE A 414 -15.66 4.36 26.55
N LEU A 415 -15.41 3.97 25.29
CA LEU A 415 -16.44 3.56 24.31
C LEU A 415 -17.39 2.54 24.93
N VAL A 416 -16.84 1.46 25.51
CA VAL A 416 -17.59 0.38 26.16
C VAL A 416 -18.56 0.89 27.23
N TYR A 417 -18.24 1.98 27.90
CA TYR A 417 -19.08 2.53 28.97
C TYR A 417 -19.99 3.67 28.52
N THR A 418 -19.57 4.49 27.57
CA THR A 418 -20.26 5.74 27.20
C THR A 418 -21.04 5.66 25.90
N GLY A 419 -20.76 4.70 25.02
CA GLY A 419 -21.25 4.72 23.64
C GLY A 419 -20.33 5.48 22.69
N ALA A 420 -20.49 5.26 21.38
CA ALA A 420 -19.76 5.96 20.33
C ALA A 420 -20.12 7.46 20.27
N ASP A 421 -21.39 7.78 20.55
CA ASP A 421 -21.95 9.13 20.65
C ASP A 421 -22.54 9.37 22.05
N PRO A 422 -21.70 9.66 23.05
CA PRO A 422 -22.15 9.82 24.43
C PRO A 422 -23.04 11.06 24.61
N ASP A 423 -24.06 10.95 25.46
CA ASP A 423 -24.93 12.08 25.83
C ASP A 423 -24.15 13.22 26.51
N ASP A 424 -24.06 14.37 25.82
CA ASP A 424 -23.42 15.61 26.27
C ASP A 424 -23.90 16.13 27.63
N TYR A 425 -25.11 15.77 28.05
CA TYR A 425 -25.73 16.26 29.29
C TYR A 425 -25.66 15.25 30.44
N ARG A 426 -25.12 14.05 30.20
CA ARG A 426 -24.96 13.02 31.22
C ARG A 426 -23.53 13.02 31.75
N ASP A 427 -23.41 13.08 33.07
CA ASP A 427 -22.14 12.87 33.75
C ASP A 427 -21.96 11.37 34.05
N TYR A 428 -21.04 10.75 33.34
CA TYR A 428 -20.74 9.32 33.44
C TYR A 428 -19.83 9.00 34.63
N ASN A 429 -19.26 10.02 35.30
CA ASN A 429 -18.32 9.89 36.42
C ASN A 429 -17.16 8.91 36.09
N ILE A 430 -16.55 9.09 34.90
CA ILE A 430 -15.52 8.18 34.37
C ILE A 430 -14.35 8.04 35.35
N GLU A 431 -13.99 9.11 36.05
CA GLU A 431 -12.94 9.12 37.06
C GLU A 431 -13.21 8.23 38.28
N GLN A 432 -14.48 7.91 38.55
CA GLN A 432 -14.88 7.01 39.63
C GLN A 432 -14.98 5.55 39.15
N VAL A 433 -15.38 5.35 37.90
CA VAL A 433 -15.59 4.01 37.31
C VAL A 433 -14.27 3.43 36.78
N TYR A 434 -13.47 4.25 36.12
CA TYR A 434 -12.17 3.91 35.54
C TYR A 434 -11.08 4.91 35.98
N PRO A 435 -10.73 4.94 37.28
CA PRO A 435 -9.66 5.82 37.76
C PRO A 435 -8.33 5.56 37.04
N GLU A 436 -8.07 4.32 36.62
CA GLU A 436 -6.88 3.94 35.86
C GLU A 436 -6.86 4.57 34.46
N VAL A 437 -8.02 4.85 33.86
CA VAL A 437 -8.08 5.56 32.56
C VAL A 437 -7.64 7.01 32.73
N ILE A 438 -8.04 7.68 33.81
CA ILE A 438 -7.60 9.06 34.09
C ILE A 438 -6.09 9.10 34.38
N GLU A 439 -5.57 8.12 35.13
CA GLU A 439 -4.13 7.97 35.35
C GLU A 439 -3.37 7.75 34.03
N ALA A 440 -3.89 6.89 33.15
CA ALA A 440 -3.30 6.65 31.84
C ALA A 440 -3.35 7.91 30.96
N MET A 441 -4.44 8.68 30.97
CA MET A 441 -4.52 9.95 30.23
C MET A 441 -3.49 10.97 30.72
N ASP A 442 -3.29 11.09 32.03
CA ASP A 442 -2.27 12.00 32.60
C ASP A 442 -0.87 11.59 32.13
N LEU A 443 -0.54 10.31 32.24
CA LEU A 443 0.76 9.80 31.83
C LEU A 443 0.97 9.94 30.31
N GLU A 444 -0.04 9.64 29.51
CA GLU A 444 0.02 9.70 28.06
C GLU A 444 0.13 11.14 27.55
N SER A 445 -0.53 12.10 28.21
CA SER A 445 -0.37 13.52 27.89
C SER A 445 1.10 13.97 28.01
N LYS A 446 1.78 13.49 29.06
CA LYS A 446 3.18 13.82 29.36
C LYS A 446 4.15 13.16 28.38
N ARG A 447 3.88 11.91 27.99
CA ARG A 447 4.62 11.21 26.92
C ARG A 447 4.54 11.97 25.60
N LEU A 448 3.33 12.32 25.17
CA LEU A 448 3.12 13.12 23.95
C LEU A 448 3.87 14.45 24.01
N TYR A 449 3.90 15.14 25.16
CA TYR A 449 4.69 16.37 25.33
C TYR A 449 6.20 16.17 25.18
N LYS A 450 6.78 15.09 25.74
CA LYS A 450 8.18 14.71 25.52
C LYS A 450 8.47 14.49 24.04
N ILE A 451 7.65 13.67 23.39
CA ILE A 451 7.79 13.33 21.97
C ILE A 451 7.73 14.59 21.10
N ILE A 452 6.82 15.53 21.39
CA ILE A 452 6.74 16.82 20.66
C ILE A 452 8.04 17.60 20.77
N ASP A 453 8.63 17.68 21.97
CA ASP A 453 9.92 18.35 22.17
C ASP A 453 11.05 17.64 21.41
N GLU A 454 11.05 16.31 21.36
CA GLU A 454 12.03 15.49 20.62
C GLU A 454 11.91 15.69 19.10
N VAL A 455 10.68 15.70 18.55
CA VAL A 455 10.43 16.00 17.13
C VAL A 455 10.90 17.41 16.77
N VAL A 456 10.62 18.40 17.62
CA VAL A 456 11.05 19.79 17.39
C VAL A 456 12.57 19.92 17.50
N ALA A 457 13.20 19.21 18.43
CA ALA A 457 14.65 19.18 18.56
C ALA A 457 15.31 18.56 17.32
N TYR A 458 14.73 17.49 16.76
CA TYR A 458 15.25 16.81 15.59
C TYR A 458 15.03 17.59 14.28
N THR A 459 13.81 18.08 14.04
CA THR A 459 13.44 18.77 12.78
C THR A 459 13.78 20.26 12.75
N GLY A 460 14.10 20.86 13.90
CA GLY A 460 14.40 22.28 14.04
C GLY A 460 13.21 23.24 13.85
N GLN A 461 12.01 22.72 13.58
CA GLN A 461 10.77 23.50 13.42
C GLN A 461 9.58 22.78 14.07
N LYS A 462 8.58 23.54 14.53
CA LYS A 462 7.25 22.94 14.81
C LYS A 462 6.61 22.60 13.47
N THR A 463 6.72 21.33 13.06
CA THR A 463 6.10 20.82 11.83
C THR A 463 4.58 20.80 11.96
N GLU A 464 3.86 20.96 10.84
CA GLU A 464 2.39 20.81 10.82
C GLU A 464 1.97 19.39 11.24
N LYS A 465 2.82 18.39 10.93
CA LYS A 465 2.59 16.97 11.22
C LYS A 465 2.50 16.66 12.73
N ILE A 466 3.27 17.35 13.59
CA ILE A 466 3.25 17.08 15.05
C ILE A 466 2.16 17.87 15.81
N ALA A 467 1.45 18.79 15.14
CA ALA A 467 0.41 19.60 15.75
C ALA A 467 -0.77 18.75 16.29
N THR A 468 -1.04 17.61 15.65
CA THR A 468 -2.07 16.67 16.10
C THR A 468 -1.70 16.03 17.43
N ALA A 469 -0.44 15.61 17.62
CA ALA A 469 0.06 15.10 18.89
C ALA A 469 -0.08 16.15 20.01
N GLN A 470 0.23 17.42 19.71
CA GLN A 470 0.05 18.52 20.67
C GLN A 470 -1.42 18.75 21.01
N THR A 471 -2.31 18.61 20.02
CA THR A 471 -3.76 18.72 20.23
C THR A 471 -4.26 17.62 21.16
N LEU A 472 -3.83 16.37 20.93
CA LEU A 472 -4.12 15.23 21.81
C LEU A 472 -3.56 15.41 23.21
N ALA A 473 -2.28 15.79 23.35
CA ALA A 473 -1.66 16.01 24.66
C ALA A 473 -2.44 17.01 25.51
N ARG A 474 -2.84 18.14 24.90
CA ARG A 474 -3.66 19.16 25.56
C ARG A 474 -5.09 18.67 25.84
N GLN A 475 -5.66 17.88 24.94
CA GLN A 475 -7.00 17.30 25.11
C GLN A 475 -7.02 16.32 26.30
N LEU A 476 -6.00 15.48 26.43
CA LEU A 476 -5.83 14.57 27.57
C LEU A 476 -5.64 15.34 28.89
N GLU A 477 -4.78 16.36 28.92
CA GLU A 477 -4.61 17.22 30.09
C GLU A 477 -5.95 17.85 30.51
N GLN A 478 -6.73 18.33 29.55
CA GLN A 478 -8.07 18.84 29.81
C GLN A 478 -9.02 17.76 30.36
N PHE A 479 -8.94 16.52 29.89
CA PHE A 479 -9.75 15.41 30.40
C PHE A 479 -9.39 15.05 31.84
N VAL A 480 -8.10 15.13 32.20
CA VAL A 480 -7.64 14.90 33.58
C VAL A 480 -8.12 16.02 34.51
N GLU A 481 -8.01 17.29 34.09
CA GLU A 481 -8.49 18.43 34.89
C GLU A 481 -10.02 18.48 34.97
N ARG A 482 -10.69 18.06 33.91
CA ARG A 482 -12.13 18.12 33.71
C ARG A 482 -12.66 16.83 33.09
N PRO A 483 -12.82 15.75 33.88
CA PRO A 483 -13.38 14.49 33.39
C PRO A 483 -14.77 14.64 32.75
N ASP A 484 -15.54 15.65 33.18
CA ASP A 484 -16.83 16.03 32.59
C ASP A 484 -16.77 16.41 31.10
N LYS A 485 -15.55 16.71 30.58
CA LYS A 485 -15.33 17.07 29.17
C LYS A 485 -15.02 15.89 28.26
N ILE A 486 -14.81 14.70 28.81
CA ILE A 486 -14.52 13.50 28.02
C ILE A 486 -15.68 13.19 27.07
N THR A 487 -16.91 13.19 27.58
CA THR A 487 -18.12 12.88 26.79
C THR A 487 -18.31 13.85 25.62
N VAL A 488 -18.27 15.16 25.90
CA VAL A 488 -18.48 16.22 24.91
C VAL A 488 -17.43 16.22 23.79
N ASN A 489 -16.23 15.68 24.04
CA ASN A 489 -15.15 15.66 23.05
C ASN A 489 -14.76 14.23 22.65
N PHE A 490 -15.62 13.23 22.88
CA PHE A 490 -15.29 11.83 22.67
C PHE A 490 -15.08 11.51 21.18
N THR A 491 -15.97 12.00 20.31
CA THR A 491 -15.83 11.85 18.85
C THR A 491 -14.57 12.56 18.35
N THR A 492 -14.33 13.80 18.80
CA THR A 492 -13.12 14.55 18.44
C THR A 492 -11.84 13.88 18.95
N PHE A 493 -11.89 13.20 20.10
CA PHE A 493 -10.76 12.42 20.61
C PHE A 493 -10.41 11.28 19.65
N LYS A 494 -11.41 10.50 19.20
CA LYS A 494 -11.22 9.48 18.16
C LYS A 494 -10.60 10.06 16.88
N ASP A 495 -11.19 11.13 16.36
CA ASP A 495 -10.74 11.76 15.10
C ASP A 495 -9.29 12.26 15.20
N ASN A 496 -8.91 12.78 16.37
CA ASN A 496 -7.54 13.20 16.64
C ASN A 496 -6.57 12.01 16.73
N ILE A 497 -6.97 10.87 17.30
CA ILE A 497 -6.16 9.64 17.31
C ILE A 497 -5.93 9.16 15.87
N THR A 498 -6.99 9.06 15.06
CA THR A 498 -6.88 8.69 13.64
C THR A 498 -5.97 9.66 12.88
N SER A 499 -6.11 10.96 13.14
CA SER A 499 -5.26 11.99 12.52
C SER A 499 -3.79 11.86 12.95
N LEU A 500 -3.52 11.42 14.19
CA LEU A 500 -2.15 11.14 14.65
C LEU A 500 -1.57 9.94 13.91
N GLY A 501 -2.36 8.87 13.71
CA GLY A 501 -1.95 7.71 12.91
C GLY A 501 -1.60 8.06 11.48
N THR A 502 -2.38 8.93 10.83
CA THR A 502 -2.05 9.47 9.51
C THR A 502 -0.79 10.36 9.55
N ALA A 503 -0.58 11.11 10.62
CA ALA A 503 0.62 11.93 10.78
C ALA A 503 1.89 11.07 10.91
N ILE A 504 1.86 9.97 11.67
CA ILE A 504 2.96 9.00 11.78
C ILE A 504 3.32 8.43 10.40
N LEU A 505 2.33 7.95 9.64
CA LEU A 505 2.54 7.43 8.29
C LEU A 505 3.24 8.44 7.39
N ASN A 506 2.78 9.70 7.43
CA ASN A 506 3.40 10.77 6.66
C ASN A 506 4.80 11.16 7.17
N MET A 507 5.12 10.92 8.45
CA MET A 507 6.44 11.17 9.04
C MET A 507 7.42 10.03 8.78
N SER A 508 6.95 8.80 8.55
CA SER A 508 7.79 7.66 8.17
C SER A 508 8.19 7.66 6.68
N GLU A 509 7.56 8.49 5.84
CA GLU A 509 7.95 8.61 4.43
C GLU A 509 9.28 9.37 4.25
N THR A 510 10.25 8.74 3.58
CA THR A 510 11.59 9.31 3.33
C THR A 510 11.90 9.42 1.83
N LYS A 511 11.11 10.21 1.10
CA LYS A 511 11.25 10.40 -0.36
C LYS A 511 12.56 11.11 -0.74
N LEU A 512 13.28 10.65 -1.75
CA LEU A 512 14.49 11.30 -2.30
C LEU A 512 14.64 11.04 -3.79
N ASP A 513 14.93 12.08 -4.57
CA ASP A 513 15.37 11.96 -5.96
C ASP A 513 16.90 11.96 -6.03
N ILE A 514 17.49 11.17 -6.92
CA ILE A 514 18.92 11.20 -7.25
C ILE A 514 19.11 11.38 -8.76
N ASP A 515 19.75 12.49 -9.15
CA ASP A 515 20.15 12.81 -10.53
C ASP A 515 21.46 12.09 -10.86
N TYR A 516 22.52 12.29 -10.06
CA TYR A 516 23.78 11.56 -10.22
C TYR A 516 24.63 11.54 -8.94
N LEU A 517 25.59 10.61 -8.91
CA LEU A 517 26.64 10.51 -7.90
C LEU A 517 27.98 10.94 -8.52
N ILE A 518 28.86 11.52 -7.71
CA ILE A 518 30.25 11.82 -8.08
C ILE A 518 31.19 11.18 -7.07
N VAL A 519 32.15 10.41 -7.58
CA VAL A 519 33.32 9.91 -6.83
C VAL A 519 34.54 10.68 -7.29
N SER A 520 35.16 11.45 -6.41
CA SER A 520 36.30 12.30 -6.73
C SER A 520 37.49 12.05 -5.79
N ASN A 521 38.69 12.37 -6.26
CA ASN A 521 39.87 12.33 -5.40
C ASN A 521 39.80 13.40 -4.29
N ASP A 522 40.39 13.07 -3.15
CA ASP A 522 40.44 13.95 -1.98
C ASP A 522 41.12 15.31 -2.29
N GLY A 523 40.37 16.40 -2.05
CA GLY A 523 40.79 17.78 -2.25
C GLY A 523 40.41 18.42 -3.60
N ASN A 524 39.64 17.72 -4.44
CA ASN A 524 39.15 18.28 -5.71
C ASN A 524 38.01 19.29 -5.49
N GLU A 525 38.03 20.44 -6.18
CA GLU A 525 36.94 21.42 -6.11
C GLU A 525 35.78 20.98 -7.00
N ILE A 526 34.70 20.49 -6.38
CA ILE A 526 33.51 20.07 -7.12
C ILE A 526 32.77 21.30 -7.66
N THR A 527 32.46 21.25 -8.96
CA THR A 527 31.65 22.29 -9.61
C THR A 527 30.22 22.25 -9.08
N LYS A 528 29.85 23.29 -8.32
CA LYS A 528 28.46 23.45 -7.85
C LYS A 528 27.56 23.78 -9.03
N ASP A 529 26.77 22.81 -9.47
CA ASP A 529 25.76 22.95 -10.52
C ASP A 529 24.54 23.76 -10.00
N LYS A 530 24.75 25.05 -9.72
CA LYS A 530 23.68 25.95 -9.26
C LYS A 530 22.93 26.53 -10.46
N THR A 531 21.62 26.28 -10.50
CA THR A 531 20.74 26.78 -11.55
C THR A 531 20.78 28.31 -11.66
N SER A 532 21.18 28.83 -12.82
CA SER A 532 21.09 30.27 -13.11
C SER A 532 19.64 30.69 -13.36
N VAL A 533 19.20 31.82 -12.79
CA VAL A 533 17.84 32.38 -12.98
C VAL A 533 17.48 32.54 -14.46
N PHE A 534 18.47 32.87 -15.29
CA PHE A 534 18.28 33.00 -16.74
C PHE A 534 17.99 31.65 -17.41
N ALA A 535 18.63 30.57 -16.95
CA ALA A 535 18.38 29.23 -17.46
C ALA A 535 16.94 28.77 -17.16
N LYS A 536 16.42 29.07 -15.96
CA LYS A 536 15.00 28.79 -15.61
C LYS A 536 14.03 29.53 -16.52
N ILE A 537 14.25 30.84 -16.74
CA ILE A 537 13.38 31.63 -17.63
C ILE A 537 13.39 31.08 -19.06
N TRP A 538 14.57 30.72 -19.57
CA TRP A 538 14.72 30.14 -20.89
C TRP A 538 14.03 28.77 -21.02
N HIS A 539 14.13 27.94 -19.98
CA HIS A 539 13.44 26.66 -19.89
C HIS A 539 11.91 26.79 -19.98
N GLU A 540 11.32 27.65 -19.15
CA GLU A 540 9.86 27.90 -19.15
C GLU A 540 9.35 28.39 -20.50
N MET A 541 10.10 29.29 -21.14
CA MET A 541 9.75 29.80 -22.47
C MET A 541 9.74 28.68 -23.53
N ASN A 542 10.73 27.79 -23.50
CA ASN A 542 10.80 26.66 -24.43
C ASN A 542 9.71 25.62 -24.14
N SER A 543 9.42 25.35 -22.86
CA SER A 543 8.37 24.43 -22.44
C SER A 543 6.99 24.88 -22.93
N PHE A 544 6.69 26.18 -22.75
CA PHE A 544 5.46 26.79 -23.26
C PHE A 544 5.34 26.73 -24.78
N ILE A 545 6.43 26.93 -25.52
CA ILE A 545 6.40 26.80 -26.99
C ILE A 545 6.19 25.34 -27.38
N ALA A 546 6.88 24.40 -26.72
CA ALA A 546 6.77 22.97 -27.00
C ALA A 546 5.35 22.44 -26.81
N SER A 547 4.60 22.93 -25.82
CA SER A 547 3.22 22.47 -25.57
C SER A 547 2.20 22.77 -26.68
N TYR A 548 2.54 23.62 -27.66
CA TYR A 548 1.68 23.83 -28.84
C TYR A 548 1.95 22.85 -29.99
N PHE A 549 3.07 22.14 -29.96
CA PHE A 549 3.55 21.31 -31.07
C PHE A 549 3.79 19.85 -30.69
N VAL A 550 3.89 19.53 -29.40
CA VAL A 550 4.06 18.18 -28.89
C VAL A 550 2.75 17.73 -28.26
N ASP A 551 2.23 16.60 -28.75
CA ASP A 551 1.09 15.92 -28.15
C ASP A 551 1.57 15.10 -26.96
N TYR A 552 1.29 15.58 -25.74
CA TYR A 552 1.72 14.92 -24.50
C TYR A 552 0.74 13.83 -24.02
N ASP A 553 -0.37 13.64 -24.72
CA ASP A 553 -1.36 12.60 -24.42
C ASP A 553 -1.14 11.35 -25.28
N ALA A 554 -0.41 11.48 -26.41
CA ALA A 554 0.12 10.38 -27.19
C ALA A 554 1.41 9.81 -26.57
N VAL A 555 1.28 8.90 -25.61
CA VAL A 555 2.41 8.10 -25.06
C VAL A 555 2.78 7.04 -26.12
N GLY A 556 4.06 6.66 -26.36
CA GLY A 556 4.54 5.50 -27.17
C GLY A 556 4.35 5.56 -28.71
N ASP A 557 4.48 4.43 -29.43
CA ASP A 557 4.43 4.41 -30.91
C ASP A 557 3.05 4.82 -31.49
N VAL A 558 3.02 5.78 -32.42
CA VAL A 558 1.78 6.20 -33.10
C VAL A 558 1.82 5.82 -34.58
N TYR A 559 0.85 5.01 -35.01
CA TYR A 559 0.68 4.64 -36.41
C TYR A 559 -0.37 5.50 -37.10
N GLN A 560 -0.16 5.82 -38.39
CA GLN A 560 -1.19 6.50 -39.19
C GLN A 560 -2.43 5.62 -39.26
N GLU A 561 -3.61 6.21 -39.03
CA GLU A 561 -4.90 5.51 -39.11
C GLU A 561 -5.12 4.99 -40.55
N ASP A 562 -4.93 3.68 -40.75
CA ASP A 562 -5.28 2.94 -41.96
C ASP A 562 -6.27 1.80 -41.63
N ASN A 563 -6.68 1.02 -42.63
CA ASN A 563 -7.69 -0.04 -42.48
C ASN A 563 -7.22 -1.27 -41.67
N ASP A 564 -5.95 -1.35 -41.27
CA ASP A 564 -5.35 -2.52 -40.60
C ASP A 564 -4.89 -2.22 -39.15
N VAL A 565 -4.92 -0.96 -38.70
CA VAL A 565 -4.57 -0.55 -37.32
C VAL A 565 -5.77 -0.74 -36.38
N VAL A 566 -5.54 -1.37 -35.22
CA VAL A 566 -6.55 -1.51 -34.16
C VAL A 566 -6.48 -0.31 -33.23
N LYS A 567 -7.61 0.39 -33.05
CA LYS A 567 -7.75 1.47 -32.08
C LYS A 567 -8.26 0.93 -30.74
N VAL A 568 -7.48 1.08 -29.68
CA VAL A 568 -7.80 0.61 -28.34
C VAL A 568 -7.96 1.82 -27.42
N TRP A 569 -9.12 1.94 -26.78
CA TRP A 569 -9.31 2.93 -25.71
C TRP A 569 -9.23 2.27 -24.36
N ILE A 570 -8.56 2.94 -23.43
CA ILE A 570 -8.56 2.60 -22.01
C ILE A 570 -9.24 3.73 -21.25
N VAL A 571 -10.23 3.39 -20.40
CA VAL A 571 -11.00 4.39 -19.65
C VAL A 571 -10.51 4.60 -18.22
N THR A 572 -9.36 4.01 -17.88
CA THR A 572 -8.64 4.19 -16.61
C THR A 572 -7.47 5.17 -16.75
N GLY A 573 -6.75 5.42 -15.65
CA GLY A 573 -5.70 6.42 -15.55
C GLY A 573 -4.51 6.28 -16.51
N ARG A 574 -3.67 7.32 -16.53
CA ARG A 574 -2.50 7.44 -17.42
C ARG A 574 -1.48 6.31 -17.21
N ASP A 575 -1.31 5.87 -15.98
CA ASP A 575 -0.37 4.82 -15.60
C ASP A 575 -0.73 3.48 -16.23
N GLN A 576 -2.01 3.09 -16.12
CA GLN A 576 -2.56 1.89 -16.75
C GLN A 576 -2.41 1.94 -18.28
N GLY A 577 -2.71 3.10 -18.89
CA GLY A 577 -2.57 3.30 -20.33
C GLY A 577 -1.11 3.20 -20.81
N SER A 578 -0.17 3.72 -20.02
CA SER A 578 1.25 3.68 -20.34
C SER A 578 1.81 2.27 -20.27
N ILE A 579 1.47 1.51 -19.22
CA ILE A 579 1.87 0.09 -19.09
C ILE A 579 1.31 -0.74 -20.25
N LEU A 580 0.00 -0.62 -20.52
CA LEU A 580 -0.64 -1.32 -21.63
C LEU A 580 0.08 -1.04 -22.94
N LYS A 581 0.42 0.23 -23.20
CA LYS A 581 1.08 0.60 -24.44
C LYS A 581 2.49 0.02 -24.56
N THR A 582 3.28 0.07 -23.50
CA THR A 582 4.60 -0.59 -23.48
C THR A 582 4.47 -2.08 -23.84
N MET A 583 3.52 -2.78 -23.21
CA MET A 583 3.25 -4.20 -23.51
C MET A 583 2.80 -4.43 -24.95
N VAL A 584 2.07 -3.47 -25.53
CA VAL A 584 1.66 -3.51 -26.94
C VAL A 584 2.85 -3.36 -27.88
N ASP A 585 3.72 -2.39 -27.60
CA ASP A 585 4.84 -2.02 -28.47
C ASP A 585 5.97 -3.05 -28.41
N ASP A 586 6.24 -3.66 -27.24
CA ASP A 586 7.33 -4.62 -27.06
C ASP A 586 6.93 -6.09 -27.26
N THR A 587 5.66 -6.45 -27.06
CA THR A 587 5.22 -7.85 -27.03
C THR A 587 4.16 -8.13 -28.07
N PHE A 588 3.02 -7.42 -27.99
CA PHE A 588 1.89 -7.75 -28.88
C PHE A 588 2.21 -7.48 -30.35
N THR A 589 2.64 -6.25 -30.67
CA THR A 589 2.90 -5.82 -32.05
C THR A 589 4.04 -6.62 -32.68
N PRO A 590 5.20 -6.85 -32.00
CA PRO A 590 6.29 -7.65 -32.58
C PRO A 590 5.94 -9.13 -32.78
N LYS A 591 5.17 -9.75 -31.87
CA LYS A 591 4.79 -11.17 -31.99
C LYS A 591 3.66 -11.40 -33.00
N SER A 592 2.67 -10.51 -33.04
CA SER A 592 1.48 -10.67 -33.88
C SER A 592 1.59 -10.02 -35.26
N GLY A 593 2.43 -8.99 -35.39
CA GLY A 593 2.48 -8.10 -36.57
C GLY A 593 1.29 -7.13 -36.67
N ILE A 594 0.39 -7.10 -35.69
CA ILE A 594 -0.80 -6.23 -35.66
C ILE A 594 -0.43 -4.91 -35.00
N LYS A 595 -0.68 -3.80 -35.70
CA LYS A 595 -0.46 -2.45 -35.19
C LYS A 595 -1.63 -2.01 -34.32
N VAL A 596 -1.32 -1.40 -33.17
CA VAL A 596 -2.31 -0.95 -32.21
C VAL A 596 -2.02 0.48 -31.80
N ASN A 597 -3.05 1.33 -31.81
CA ASN A 597 -3.01 2.68 -31.23
C ASN A 597 -3.80 2.67 -29.91
N VAL A 598 -3.10 2.87 -28.79
CA VAL A 598 -3.70 2.99 -27.45
C VAL A 598 -3.98 4.47 -27.14
N GLU A 599 -5.20 4.80 -26.74
CA GLU A 599 -5.61 6.14 -26.32
C GLU A 599 -6.30 6.11 -24.95
N ILE A 600 -5.96 7.04 -24.07
CA ILE A 600 -6.61 7.22 -22.76
C ILE A 600 -7.79 8.18 -22.94
N VAL A 601 -9.00 7.75 -22.59
CA VAL A 601 -10.22 8.54 -22.80
C VAL A 601 -11.13 8.49 -21.58
N ASP A 602 -11.79 9.61 -21.28
CA ASP A 602 -12.81 9.65 -20.23
C ASP A 602 -14.02 8.77 -20.60
N ALA A 603 -14.47 7.94 -19.65
CA ALA A 603 -15.59 7.00 -19.86
C ALA A 603 -16.87 7.68 -20.38
N SER A 604 -17.15 8.93 -19.96
CA SER A 604 -18.35 9.66 -20.38
C SER A 604 -18.33 10.06 -21.87
N ALA A 605 -17.15 10.11 -22.49
CA ALA A 605 -17.01 10.43 -23.91
C ALA A 605 -17.28 9.22 -24.83
N LEU A 606 -17.20 7.99 -24.29
CA LEU A 606 -17.23 6.75 -25.07
C LEU A 606 -18.50 6.59 -25.90
N LEU A 607 -19.67 6.66 -25.26
CA LEU A 607 -20.95 6.45 -25.95
C LEU A 607 -21.17 7.45 -27.10
N ASN A 608 -20.85 8.73 -26.86
CA ASN A 608 -20.98 9.77 -27.87
C ASN A 608 -20.06 9.53 -29.06
N ALA A 609 -18.82 9.08 -28.82
CA ALA A 609 -17.87 8.77 -29.88
C ALA A 609 -18.31 7.56 -30.73
N VAL A 610 -18.78 6.49 -30.07
CA VAL A 610 -19.28 5.27 -30.74
C VAL A 610 -20.51 5.61 -31.61
N VAL A 611 -21.48 6.36 -31.08
CA VAL A 611 -22.66 6.80 -31.84
C VAL A 611 -22.30 7.74 -33.00
N ALA A 612 -21.25 8.56 -32.84
CA ALA A 612 -20.74 9.43 -33.90
C ALA A 612 -19.90 8.71 -34.97
N GLY A 613 -19.69 7.39 -34.85
CA GLY A 613 -18.85 6.61 -35.76
C GLY A 613 -17.36 6.94 -35.66
N ARG A 614 -16.92 7.45 -34.50
CA ARG A 614 -15.52 7.80 -34.19
C ARG A 614 -15.00 7.04 -32.96
N GLY A 615 -15.70 5.97 -32.58
CA GLY A 615 -15.30 5.11 -31.47
C GLY A 615 -14.06 4.27 -31.80
N PRO A 616 -13.46 3.64 -30.79
CA PRO A 616 -12.37 2.70 -30.96
C PRO A 616 -12.88 1.36 -31.53
N ASN A 617 -11.96 0.42 -31.77
CA ASN A 617 -12.31 -0.98 -32.07
C ASN A 617 -12.46 -1.81 -30.79
N VAL A 618 -11.62 -1.55 -29.79
CA VAL A 618 -11.66 -2.21 -28.48
C VAL A 618 -11.68 -1.14 -27.38
N VAL A 619 -12.46 -1.37 -26.34
CA VAL A 619 -12.46 -0.55 -25.11
C VAL A 619 -12.11 -1.45 -23.94
N LEU A 620 -11.18 -1.01 -23.11
CA LEU A 620 -10.72 -1.69 -21.90
C LEU A 620 -11.19 -0.95 -20.64
N SER A 621 -11.26 -1.68 -19.54
CA SER A 621 -11.60 -1.20 -18.19
C SER A 621 -13.00 -0.61 -18.06
N VAL A 622 -13.94 -1.17 -18.80
CA VAL A 622 -15.34 -0.74 -18.80
C VAL A 622 -16.11 -1.45 -17.68
N GLY A 623 -16.95 -0.72 -16.95
CA GLY A 623 -17.79 -1.29 -15.89
C GLY A 623 -18.71 -2.40 -16.39
N ALA A 624 -18.97 -3.39 -15.52
CA ALA A 624 -19.69 -4.61 -15.87
C ALA A 624 -21.14 -4.39 -16.35
N ASP A 625 -21.74 -3.23 -16.07
CA ASP A 625 -23.10 -2.86 -16.47
C ASP A 625 -23.20 -2.36 -17.93
N GLN A 626 -22.08 -2.03 -18.57
CA GLN A 626 -22.07 -1.40 -19.89
C GLN A 626 -22.23 -2.37 -21.08
N PRO A 627 -21.64 -3.58 -21.11
CA PRO A 627 -21.66 -4.44 -22.31
C PRO A 627 -23.06 -4.69 -22.87
N VAL A 628 -24.01 -5.09 -22.01
CA VAL A 628 -25.40 -5.33 -22.42
C VAL A 628 -26.09 -4.03 -22.86
N ASN A 629 -25.78 -2.90 -22.22
CA ASN A 629 -26.28 -1.59 -22.64
C ASN A 629 -25.84 -1.23 -24.07
N TYR A 630 -24.60 -1.54 -24.46
CA TYR A 630 -24.12 -1.32 -25.82
C TYR A 630 -24.68 -2.37 -26.79
N ALA A 631 -24.86 -3.62 -26.35
CA ALA A 631 -25.43 -4.71 -27.15
C ALA A 631 -26.88 -4.40 -27.56
N LEU A 632 -27.69 -3.85 -26.64
CA LEU A 632 -29.05 -3.38 -26.90
C LEU A 632 -29.12 -2.31 -28.01
N ARG A 633 -28.03 -1.55 -28.20
CA ARG A 633 -27.89 -0.51 -29.22
C ARG A 633 -27.22 -1.01 -30.50
N ASN A 634 -26.93 -2.32 -30.58
CA ASN A 634 -26.19 -2.94 -31.67
C ASN A 634 -24.81 -2.27 -31.92
N ALA A 635 -24.18 -1.77 -30.85
CA ALA A 635 -22.94 -0.99 -30.89
C ALA A 635 -21.67 -1.82 -30.60
N VAL A 636 -21.82 -3.05 -30.12
CA VAL A 636 -20.73 -3.99 -29.80
C VAL A 636 -20.93 -5.31 -30.56
N GLU A 637 -19.84 -6.04 -30.77
CA GLU A 637 -19.84 -7.37 -31.40
C GLU A 637 -20.25 -8.46 -30.40
N ASP A 638 -20.94 -9.48 -30.89
CA ASP A 638 -21.18 -10.73 -30.15
C ASP A 638 -19.95 -11.62 -30.28
N LEU A 639 -19.25 -11.88 -29.17
CA LEU A 639 -17.98 -12.60 -29.15
C LEU A 639 -18.16 -14.11 -29.35
N THR A 640 -19.36 -14.66 -29.16
CA THR A 640 -19.65 -16.08 -29.40
C THR A 640 -19.51 -16.48 -30.87
N GLN A 641 -19.48 -15.50 -31.78
CA GLN A 641 -19.22 -15.72 -33.20
C GLN A 641 -17.77 -16.16 -33.50
N PHE A 642 -16.84 -16.02 -32.54
CA PHE A 642 -15.46 -16.43 -32.69
C PHE A 642 -15.24 -17.83 -32.09
N ASP A 643 -14.72 -18.77 -32.88
CA ASP A 643 -14.49 -20.18 -32.48
C ASP A 643 -13.58 -20.36 -31.25
N THR A 644 -12.87 -19.32 -30.81
CA THR A 644 -11.93 -19.33 -29.68
C THR A 644 -12.50 -18.65 -28.43
N CYS A 645 -13.77 -18.22 -28.44
CA CYS A 645 -14.40 -17.54 -27.30
C CYS A 645 -14.40 -18.43 -26.04
N ASP A 646 -14.85 -19.68 -26.16
CA ASP A 646 -14.89 -20.64 -25.04
C ASP A 646 -13.49 -20.93 -24.48
N GLU A 647 -12.47 -20.95 -25.34
CA GLU A 647 -11.07 -21.13 -24.91
C GLU A 647 -10.62 -20.00 -23.99
N VAL A 648 -10.93 -18.75 -24.34
CA VAL A 648 -10.62 -17.57 -23.51
C VAL A 648 -11.37 -17.63 -22.18
N LEU A 649 -12.67 -17.98 -22.22
CA LEU A 649 -13.51 -18.04 -21.02
C LEU A 649 -13.07 -19.08 -19.99
N ASN A 650 -12.35 -20.14 -20.40
CA ASN A 650 -11.86 -21.18 -19.47
C ASN A 650 -10.97 -20.63 -18.34
N SER A 651 -10.35 -19.45 -18.53
CA SER A 651 -9.51 -18.79 -17.52
C SER A 651 -10.31 -18.00 -16.47
N PHE A 652 -11.63 -17.97 -16.60
CA PHE A 652 -12.52 -17.19 -15.74
C PHE A 652 -13.54 -18.11 -15.06
N TYR A 653 -14.14 -17.62 -13.98
CA TYR A 653 -15.36 -18.21 -13.44
C TYR A 653 -16.57 -17.62 -14.16
N GLU A 654 -17.67 -18.36 -14.25
CA GLU A 654 -18.92 -17.89 -14.88
C GLU A 654 -19.42 -16.58 -14.27
N SER A 655 -19.26 -16.44 -12.94
CA SER A 655 -19.53 -15.22 -12.19
C SER A 655 -18.88 -13.96 -12.77
N ALA A 656 -17.74 -14.09 -13.46
CA ALA A 656 -16.98 -12.97 -13.99
C ALA A 656 -17.61 -12.39 -15.27
N TYR A 657 -18.25 -13.24 -16.09
CA TYR A 657 -18.75 -12.86 -17.42
C TYR A 657 -20.27 -12.91 -17.56
N ARG A 658 -20.99 -13.43 -16.57
CA ARG A 658 -22.47 -13.50 -16.56
C ARG A 658 -23.15 -12.14 -16.81
N ALA A 659 -22.53 -11.05 -16.37
CA ALA A 659 -23.05 -9.69 -16.61
C ALA A 659 -22.96 -9.26 -18.08
N TYR A 660 -22.22 -10.00 -18.91
CA TYR A 660 -21.96 -9.66 -20.31
C TYR A 660 -22.78 -10.52 -21.27
N GLU A 661 -23.57 -11.46 -20.74
CA GLU A 661 -24.43 -12.35 -21.50
C GLU A 661 -25.77 -11.69 -21.79
N TYR A 662 -26.18 -11.74 -23.05
CA TYR A 662 -27.49 -11.22 -23.46
C TYR A 662 -28.00 -11.95 -24.71
N ASN A 663 -29.26 -12.43 -24.65
CA ASN A 663 -29.92 -13.17 -25.74
C ASN A 663 -29.08 -14.32 -26.35
N GLY A 664 -28.31 -15.03 -25.52
CA GLY A 664 -27.47 -16.16 -25.96
C GLY A 664 -26.14 -15.76 -26.62
N GLY A 665 -25.83 -14.46 -26.67
CA GLY A 665 -24.52 -13.93 -27.05
C GLY A 665 -23.74 -13.41 -25.84
N LEU A 666 -22.46 -13.13 -26.06
CA LEU A 666 -21.52 -12.61 -25.05
C LEU A 666 -20.86 -11.35 -25.59
N TYR A 667 -20.89 -10.25 -24.84
CA TYR A 667 -20.51 -8.93 -25.39
C TYR A 667 -19.23 -8.32 -24.79
N ALA A 668 -18.55 -9.04 -23.90
CA ALA A 668 -17.28 -8.60 -23.31
C ALA A 668 -16.46 -9.77 -22.75
N ILE A 669 -15.17 -9.55 -22.53
CA ILE A 669 -14.28 -10.46 -21.79
C ILE A 669 -13.92 -9.82 -20.44
N PRO A 670 -13.99 -10.55 -19.30
CA PRO A 670 -13.64 -10.01 -17.99
C PRO A 670 -12.18 -9.54 -17.92
N GLU A 671 -11.95 -8.48 -17.14
CA GLU A 671 -10.60 -7.99 -16.82
C GLU A 671 -10.36 -8.00 -15.32
N THR A 672 -11.28 -7.43 -14.53
CA THR A 672 -11.20 -7.43 -13.07
C THR A 672 -12.43 -8.06 -12.47
N GLN A 673 -12.28 -8.65 -11.29
CA GLN A 673 -13.40 -9.16 -10.51
C GLN A 673 -13.16 -8.94 -9.01
N THR A 674 -14.13 -8.30 -8.35
CA THR A 674 -14.17 -8.08 -6.91
C THR A 674 -15.41 -8.71 -6.30
N TYR A 675 -15.28 -9.13 -5.05
CA TYR A 675 -16.31 -9.77 -4.23
C TYR A 675 -15.97 -9.53 -2.76
N ASN A 676 -16.91 -9.82 -1.86
CA ASN A 676 -16.79 -9.49 -0.45
C ASN A 676 -16.07 -10.58 0.35
N VAL A 677 -15.38 -10.15 1.40
CA VAL A 677 -14.84 -11.01 2.47
C VAL A 677 -15.19 -10.39 3.82
N MET A 678 -15.07 -11.18 4.89
CA MET A 678 -15.28 -10.70 6.25
C MET A 678 -13.94 -10.43 6.93
N PHE A 679 -13.68 -9.16 7.22
CA PHE A 679 -12.55 -8.70 8.02
C PHE A 679 -12.89 -8.79 9.50
N TYR A 680 -11.92 -9.18 10.34
CA TYR A 680 -12.12 -9.28 11.77
C TYR A 680 -10.86 -8.94 12.59
N ARG A 681 -11.07 -8.34 13.76
CA ARG A 681 -10.04 -8.00 14.75
C ARG A 681 -9.83 -9.18 15.70
N LYS A 682 -8.75 -9.94 15.49
CA LYS A 682 -8.38 -11.11 16.30
C LYS A 682 -8.26 -10.76 17.78
N ASP A 683 -7.57 -9.66 18.06
CA ASP A 683 -7.34 -9.16 19.42
C ASP A 683 -8.65 -8.81 20.14
N ILE A 684 -9.59 -8.16 19.45
CA ILE A 684 -10.87 -7.76 20.05
C ILE A 684 -11.81 -8.97 20.21
N LEU A 685 -11.87 -9.88 19.23
CA LEU A 685 -12.68 -11.09 19.37
C LEU A 685 -12.17 -11.98 20.51
N GLU A 686 -10.86 -12.12 20.67
CA GLU A 686 -10.26 -12.84 21.79
C GLU A 686 -10.60 -12.19 23.15
N GLU A 687 -10.52 -10.85 23.25
CA GLU A 687 -10.90 -10.09 24.46
C GLU A 687 -12.37 -10.30 24.83
N LEU A 688 -13.26 -10.33 23.82
CA LEU A 688 -14.69 -10.54 24.01
C LEU A 688 -15.08 -12.03 24.17
N GLY A 689 -14.13 -12.96 24.02
CA GLY A 689 -14.38 -14.40 24.05
C GLY A 689 -15.29 -14.87 22.91
N LEU A 690 -15.22 -14.22 21.75
CA LEU A 690 -16.00 -14.51 20.55
C LEU A 690 -15.18 -15.33 19.55
N GLU A 691 -15.84 -16.30 18.92
CA GLU A 691 -15.28 -17.01 17.77
C GLU A 691 -15.67 -16.30 16.46
N ILE A 692 -14.95 -16.60 15.37
CA ILE A 692 -15.21 -16.03 14.05
C ILE A 692 -16.51 -16.66 13.49
N PRO A 693 -17.54 -15.87 13.12
CA PRO A 693 -18.83 -16.42 12.71
C PRO A 693 -18.76 -17.06 11.32
N ASN A 694 -19.33 -18.25 11.21
CA ASN A 694 -19.51 -18.95 9.95
C ASN A 694 -20.87 -18.68 9.31
N THR A 695 -21.91 -18.36 10.10
CA THR A 695 -23.27 -18.15 9.59
C THR A 695 -23.80 -16.77 9.96
N TRP A 696 -24.82 -16.30 9.23
CA TRP A 696 -25.48 -15.04 9.58
C TRP A 696 -26.14 -15.09 10.96
N ASP A 697 -26.67 -16.25 11.35
CA ASP A 697 -27.25 -16.45 12.68
C ASP A 697 -26.18 -16.32 13.77
N GLU A 698 -25.00 -16.93 13.59
CA GLU A 698 -23.86 -16.75 14.49
C GLU A 698 -23.41 -15.28 14.57
N LEU A 699 -23.39 -14.56 13.43
CA LEU A 699 -23.10 -13.12 13.41
C LEU A 699 -24.17 -12.33 14.17
N ILE A 700 -25.45 -12.68 14.03
CA ILE A 700 -26.56 -12.04 14.76
C ILE A 700 -26.45 -12.33 16.26
N GLU A 701 -26.13 -13.56 16.65
CA GLU A 701 -25.99 -13.99 18.05
C GLU A 701 -24.86 -13.28 18.80
N MET A 702 -23.82 -12.82 18.09
CA MET A 702 -22.74 -12.03 18.70
C MET A 702 -23.04 -10.53 18.80
N LEU A 703 -24.02 -10.00 18.06
CA LEU A 703 -24.36 -8.57 18.09
C LEU A 703 -24.66 -8.05 19.51
N PRO A 704 -25.42 -8.76 20.37
CA PRO A 704 -25.63 -8.30 21.75
C PRO A 704 -24.33 -8.13 22.54
N THR A 705 -23.32 -8.98 22.32
CA THR A 705 -22.01 -8.85 22.98
C THR A 705 -21.23 -7.67 22.42
N ILE A 706 -21.17 -7.55 21.09
CA ILE A 706 -20.45 -6.46 20.40
C ILE A 706 -21.09 -5.10 20.75
N GLN A 707 -22.40 -4.97 20.58
CA GLN A 707 -23.16 -3.75 20.85
C GLN A 707 -23.29 -3.47 22.35
N GLY A 708 -23.32 -4.50 23.19
CA GLY A 708 -23.26 -4.34 24.64
C GLY A 708 -21.94 -3.70 25.11
N ASN A 709 -20.89 -3.84 24.31
CA ASN A 709 -19.61 -3.14 24.46
C ASN A 709 -19.53 -1.86 23.61
N ASN A 710 -20.66 -1.34 23.12
CA ASN A 710 -20.78 -0.15 22.27
C ASN A 710 -19.90 -0.18 21.00
N MET A 711 -19.58 -1.38 20.52
CA MET A 711 -18.93 -1.61 19.24
C MET A 711 -19.97 -1.94 18.16
N GLU A 712 -19.53 -1.92 16.90
CA GLU A 712 -20.42 -2.10 15.75
C GLU A 712 -19.93 -3.20 14.79
N VAL A 713 -20.82 -3.62 13.90
CA VAL A 713 -20.50 -4.48 12.76
C VAL A 713 -20.77 -3.71 11.47
N GLY A 714 -19.80 -3.71 10.56
CA GLY A 714 -19.93 -3.08 9.25
C GLY A 714 -20.48 -4.05 8.21
N ILE A 715 -21.52 -3.63 7.49
CA ILE A 715 -22.02 -4.34 6.32
C ILE A 715 -22.26 -3.40 5.13
N PRO A 716 -22.12 -3.87 3.87
CA PRO A 716 -22.44 -3.08 2.69
C PRO A 716 -23.86 -2.49 2.75
N ALA A 717 -23.95 -1.17 2.60
CA ALA A 717 -25.19 -0.42 2.82
C ALA A 717 -25.53 0.52 1.65
N THR A 718 -26.83 0.78 1.46
CA THR A 718 -27.35 1.66 0.40
C THR A 718 -27.57 3.12 0.84
N ALA A 719 -27.26 3.46 2.10
CA ALA A 719 -27.56 4.78 2.64
C ALA A 719 -26.64 5.88 2.10
N SER A 720 -25.42 5.53 1.67
CA SER A 720 -24.53 6.45 0.97
C SER A 720 -25.24 7.08 -0.23
N THR A 721 -25.22 8.41 -0.28
CA THR A 721 -25.85 9.17 -1.37
C THR A 721 -24.95 9.26 -2.61
N THR A 722 -23.65 9.03 -2.44
CA THR A 722 -22.64 9.09 -3.50
C THR A 722 -22.38 7.73 -4.13
N LEU A 723 -22.35 6.66 -3.33
CA LEU A 723 -22.04 5.29 -3.77
C LEU A 723 -22.85 4.26 -2.96
N PRO A 724 -24.15 4.07 -3.25
CA PRO A 724 -24.96 3.04 -2.61
C PRO A 724 -24.49 1.64 -3.03
N ASP A 725 -24.36 0.72 -2.06
CA ASP A 725 -23.90 -0.65 -2.31
C ASP A 725 -25.01 -1.69 -2.04
N LEU A 726 -25.34 -2.48 -3.07
CA LEU A 726 -26.32 -3.57 -3.03
C LEU A 726 -25.67 -4.96 -2.96
N SER A 727 -24.34 -5.05 -2.90
CA SER A 727 -23.60 -6.32 -2.94
C SER A 727 -24.09 -7.30 -1.88
N LEU A 728 -24.33 -6.85 -0.65
CA LEU A 728 -24.85 -7.71 0.41
C LEU A 728 -26.31 -8.14 0.17
N PHE A 729 -27.18 -7.27 -0.34
CA PHE A 729 -28.55 -7.68 -0.66
C PHE A 729 -28.57 -8.79 -1.72
N TYR A 730 -27.80 -8.63 -2.80
CA TYR A 730 -27.68 -9.66 -3.83
C TYR A 730 -27.06 -10.96 -3.30
N THR A 731 -26.04 -10.84 -2.44
CA THR A 731 -25.43 -11.97 -1.73
C THR A 731 -26.47 -12.76 -0.95
N LEU A 732 -27.28 -12.10 -0.11
CA LEU A 732 -28.33 -12.75 0.66
C LEU A 732 -29.39 -13.40 -0.26
N LEU A 733 -29.76 -12.73 -1.36
CA LEU A 733 -30.69 -13.27 -2.34
C LEU A 733 -30.17 -14.59 -2.95
N TYR A 734 -28.91 -14.63 -3.37
CA TYR A 734 -28.27 -15.82 -3.91
C TYR A 734 -28.12 -16.93 -2.87
N GLN A 735 -27.76 -16.59 -1.63
CA GLN A 735 -27.64 -17.57 -0.56
C GLN A 735 -28.99 -18.21 -0.18
N ASN A 736 -30.10 -17.48 -0.38
CA ASN A 736 -31.46 -17.99 -0.22
C ASN A 736 -31.96 -18.78 -1.46
N GLY A 737 -31.10 -19.00 -2.47
CA GLY A 737 -31.42 -19.81 -3.65
C GLY A 737 -32.28 -19.10 -4.69
N SER A 738 -32.30 -17.76 -4.70
CA SER A 738 -33.01 -16.95 -5.69
C SER A 738 -32.04 -16.11 -6.52
N ASP A 739 -32.54 -15.55 -7.62
CA ASP A 739 -31.85 -14.56 -8.42
C ASP A 739 -32.68 -13.25 -8.47
N VAL A 740 -32.16 -12.23 -9.15
CA VAL A 740 -32.84 -10.94 -9.38
C VAL A 740 -33.86 -11.05 -10.51
N TYR A 741 -33.55 -11.83 -11.54
CA TYR A 741 -34.40 -12.03 -12.72
C TYR A 741 -34.71 -13.51 -12.94
N ASP A 742 -35.78 -13.78 -13.67
CA ASP A 742 -36.10 -15.15 -14.11
C ASP A 742 -35.07 -15.71 -15.11
N GLU A 743 -35.14 -17.01 -15.39
CA GLU A 743 -34.24 -17.69 -16.33
C GLU A 743 -34.25 -17.06 -17.73
N ASP A 744 -35.38 -16.48 -18.13
CA ASP A 744 -35.55 -15.80 -19.43
C ASP A 744 -35.07 -14.33 -19.43
N ALA A 745 -34.69 -13.75 -18.28
CA ALA A 745 -34.34 -12.32 -18.13
C ALA A 745 -35.43 -11.36 -18.65
N LYS A 746 -36.69 -11.69 -18.42
CA LYS A 746 -37.85 -10.90 -18.86
C LYS A 746 -38.50 -10.13 -17.73
N LYS A 747 -38.45 -10.67 -16.51
CA LYS A 747 -39.04 -10.07 -15.31
C LYS A 747 -38.16 -10.28 -14.09
N THR A 748 -38.36 -9.45 -13.08
CA THR A 748 -37.75 -9.68 -11.77
C THR A 748 -38.44 -10.81 -11.02
N ILE A 749 -37.70 -11.50 -10.15
CA ILE A 749 -38.22 -12.54 -9.26
C ILE A 749 -37.89 -12.27 -7.79
N ILE A 750 -37.50 -11.02 -7.47
CA ILE A 750 -37.22 -10.58 -6.09
C ILE A 750 -38.46 -10.60 -5.18
N ASP A 751 -39.65 -10.75 -5.78
CA ASP A 751 -40.96 -10.85 -5.13
C ASP A 751 -41.30 -12.28 -4.66
N ASN A 752 -40.46 -13.27 -4.96
CA ASN A 752 -40.65 -14.63 -4.45
C ASN A 752 -40.30 -14.72 -2.94
N GLU A 753 -40.65 -15.83 -2.29
CA GLU A 753 -40.42 -15.97 -0.84
C GLU A 753 -38.94 -15.85 -0.43
N ALA A 754 -38.01 -16.32 -1.27
CA ALA A 754 -36.58 -16.19 -1.00
C ALA A 754 -36.10 -14.73 -1.13
N GLY A 755 -36.61 -13.97 -2.10
CA GLY A 755 -36.32 -12.55 -2.28
C GLY A 755 -36.93 -11.67 -1.21
N VAL A 756 -38.16 -11.95 -0.80
CA VAL A 756 -38.80 -11.31 0.36
C VAL A 756 -38.01 -11.60 1.63
N HIS A 757 -37.57 -12.85 1.84
CA HIS A 757 -36.76 -13.21 3.01
C HIS A 757 -35.40 -12.50 3.01
N ALA A 758 -34.68 -12.52 1.89
CA ALA A 758 -33.40 -11.83 1.75
C ALA A 758 -33.53 -10.31 1.96
N PHE A 759 -34.58 -9.69 1.43
CA PHE A 759 -34.85 -8.26 1.62
C PHE A 759 -35.20 -7.92 3.06
N ALA A 760 -36.04 -8.74 3.70
CA ALA A 760 -36.39 -8.58 5.12
C ALA A 760 -35.16 -8.74 6.02
N MET A 761 -34.32 -9.74 5.77
CA MET A 761 -33.07 -9.96 6.50
C MET A 761 -32.08 -8.81 6.29
N TYR A 762 -31.89 -8.37 5.04
CA TYR A 762 -30.99 -7.25 4.75
C TYR A 762 -31.43 -5.96 5.46
N THR A 763 -32.73 -5.66 5.43
CA THR A 763 -33.26 -4.46 6.07
C THR A 763 -33.29 -4.57 7.60
N SER A 764 -33.49 -5.77 8.16
CA SER A 764 -33.49 -5.99 9.61
C SER A 764 -32.14 -5.72 10.27
N PHE A 765 -31.01 -5.89 9.56
CA PHE A 765 -29.70 -5.45 10.05
C PHE A 765 -29.70 -3.99 10.50
N PHE A 766 -30.39 -3.13 9.77
CA PHE A 766 -30.49 -1.70 10.08
C PHE A 766 -31.68 -1.37 10.98
N THR A 767 -32.84 -2.00 10.75
CA THR A 767 -34.09 -1.62 11.44
C THR A 767 -34.29 -2.32 12.78
N GLU A 768 -33.85 -3.56 12.92
CA GLU A 768 -34.04 -4.40 14.12
C GLU A 768 -32.74 -4.54 14.91
N TYR A 769 -31.63 -4.83 14.21
CA TYR A 769 -30.33 -5.06 14.82
C TYR A 769 -29.48 -3.80 14.97
N GLY A 770 -29.92 -2.65 14.46
CA GLY A 770 -29.28 -1.35 14.73
C GLY A 770 -27.85 -1.19 14.17
N MET A 771 -27.48 -1.93 13.12
CA MET A 771 -26.21 -1.73 12.43
C MET A 771 -26.16 -0.35 11.74
N PRO A 772 -24.98 0.28 11.66
CA PRO A 772 -24.81 1.58 10.99
C PRO A 772 -25.06 1.45 9.48
N ALA A 773 -25.77 2.42 8.92
CA ALA A 773 -26.09 2.45 7.48
C ALA A 773 -25.11 3.29 6.64
N ASP A 774 -24.30 4.14 7.29
CA ASP A 774 -23.27 4.98 6.66
C ASP A 774 -22.07 5.11 7.60
N TYR A 775 -20.88 4.76 7.10
CA TYR A 775 -19.65 4.73 7.89
C TYR A 775 -18.41 4.67 6.98
N ASP A 776 -17.26 5.07 7.53
CA ASP A 776 -15.94 4.82 6.92
C ASP A 776 -15.35 3.54 7.52
N PHE A 777 -15.32 2.46 6.73
CA PHE A 777 -14.91 1.15 7.23
C PHE A 777 -13.45 1.15 7.70
N VAL A 778 -12.54 1.72 6.93
CA VAL A 778 -11.10 1.71 7.20
C VAL A 778 -10.80 2.37 8.55
N SER A 779 -11.35 3.55 8.80
CA SER A 779 -11.16 4.29 10.05
C SER A 779 -11.76 3.56 11.26
N ARG A 780 -13.00 3.06 11.17
CA ARG A 780 -13.66 2.37 12.30
C ARG A 780 -13.06 1.00 12.60
N PHE A 781 -12.58 0.28 11.59
CA PHE A 781 -11.86 -0.98 11.77
C PHE A 781 -10.49 -0.76 12.42
N ARG A 782 -9.78 0.29 11.99
CA ARG A 782 -8.48 0.72 12.53
C ARG A 782 -8.57 1.07 14.02
N SER A 783 -9.57 1.87 14.43
CA SER A 783 -9.78 2.24 15.85
C SER A 783 -10.24 1.07 16.72
N GLY A 784 -10.84 0.04 16.11
CA GLY A 784 -11.47 -1.08 16.81
C GLY A 784 -12.92 -0.81 17.24
N GLU A 785 -13.51 0.32 16.81
CA GLU A 785 -14.95 0.60 16.96
C GLU A 785 -15.81 -0.44 16.21
N MET A 786 -15.27 -0.95 15.09
CA MET A 786 -15.94 -1.94 14.25
C MET A 786 -15.06 -3.20 14.11
N PRO A 787 -15.07 -4.12 15.10
CA PRO A 787 -14.20 -5.29 15.10
C PRO A 787 -14.50 -6.31 14.01
N ILE A 788 -15.68 -6.27 13.40
CA ILE A 788 -16.06 -7.11 12.25
C ILE A 788 -16.61 -6.21 11.15
N GLY A 789 -16.23 -6.48 9.91
CA GLY A 789 -16.92 -5.89 8.77
C GLY A 789 -16.82 -6.69 7.49
N ILE A 790 -17.85 -6.56 6.65
CA ILE A 790 -17.91 -7.17 5.32
C ILE A 790 -17.62 -6.10 4.28
N ALA A 791 -16.63 -6.33 3.43
CA ALA A 791 -16.24 -5.41 2.38
C ALA A 791 -15.52 -6.15 1.24
N SER A 792 -15.35 -5.47 0.10
CA SER A 792 -14.55 -5.98 -1.02
C SER A 792 -13.17 -6.43 -0.54
N TYR A 793 -12.69 -7.57 -1.02
CA TYR A 793 -11.35 -8.08 -0.65
C TYR A 793 -10.22 -7.09 -0.98
N SER A 794 -10.44 -6.18 -1.94
CA SER A 794 -9.49 -5.12 -2.28
C SER A 794 -9.17 -4.18 -1.11
N ILE A 795 -10.04 -4.08 -0.11
CA ILE A 795 -9.80 -3.29 1.12
C ILE A 795 -8.60 -3.81 1.91
N TYR A 796 -8.25 -5.09 1.78
CA TYR A 796 -7.05 -5.67 2.39
C TYR A 796 -5.79 -4.86 2.04
N ASN A 797 -5.62 -4.53 0.75
CA ASN A 797 -4.46 -3.76 0.27
C ASN A 797 -4.42 -2.36 0.88
N THR A 798 -5.60 -1.74 1.09
CA THR A 798 -5.71 -0.44 1.77
C THR A 798 -5.33 -0.55 3.24
N LEU A 799 -5.83 -1.57 3.96
CA LEU A 799 -5.57 -1.74 5.39
C LEU A 799 -4.09 -2.04 5.69
N ILE A 800 -3.42 -2.86 4.88
CA ILE A 800 -1.99 -3.16 5.04
C ILE A 800 -1.13 -1.89 5.02
N VAL A 801 -1.47 -0.93 4.16
CA VAL A 801 -0.70 0.31 3.98
C VAL A 801 -1.17 1.40 4.96
N SER A 802 -2.47 1.50 5.23
CA SER A 802 -3.04 2.61 6.00
C SER A 802 -3.16 2.36 7.51
N ALA A 803 -2.96 1.12 7.98
CA ALA A 803 -3.10 0.74 9.38
C ALA A 803 -1.99 -0.23 9.86
N PRO A 804 -0.69 0.11 9.70
CA PRO A 804 0.41 -0.77 10.10
C PRO A 804 0.44 -1.07 11.60
N GLU A 805 -0.09 -0.20 12.45
CA GLU A 805 -0.05 -0.37 13.91
C GLU A 805 -0.97 -1.50 14.43
N ILE A 806 -1.92 -1.93 13.59
CA ILE A 806 -2.75 -3.12 13.86
C ILE A 806 -2.29 -4.32 13.04
N ARG A 807 -1.11 -4.28 12.42
CA ARG A 807 -0.53 -5.43 11.71
C ARG A 807 -0.54 -6.66 12.62
N SER A 808 -0.94 -7.80 12.05
CA SER A 808 -1.12 -9.08 12.76
C SER A 808 -2.25 -9.13 13.80
N LEU A 809 -2.90 -8.01 14.16
CA LEU A 809 -4.06 -7.98 15.07
C LEU A 809 -5.40 -8.23 14.37
N TRP A 810 -5.39 -8.30 13.05
CA TRP A 810 -6.58 -8.56 12.23
C TRP A 810 -6.27 -9.58 11.15
N ASP A 811 -7.34 -10.05 10.52
CA ASP A 811 -7.30 -10.93 9.37
C ASP A 811 -8.62 -10.83 8.57
N PHE A 812 -8.76 -11.58 7.49
CA PHE A 812 -10.03 -11.75 6.78
C PHE A 812 -10.36 -13.23 6.52
N THR A 813 -11.63 -13.51 6.30
CA THR A 813 -12.14 -14.86 6.00
C THR A 813 -13.36 -14.79 5.08
N LEU A 814 -13.95 -15.95 4.78
CA LEU A 814 -15.18 -16.06 3.99
C LEU A 814 -16.32 -15.23 4.62
N ILE A 815 -17.22 -14.69 3.79
CA ILE A 815 -18.43 -14.05 4.31
C ILE A 815 -19.31 -15.08 5.02
N PRO A 816 -20.11 -14.68 6.04
CA PRO A 816 -21.12 -15.55 6.63
C PRO A 816 -22.07 -16.12 5.57
N GLY A 817 -22.51 -17.36 5.79
CA GLY A 817 -23.40 -18.07 4.87
C GLY A 817 -24.77 -18.35 5.49
N THR A 818 -25.74 -18.63 4.63
CA THR A 818 -27.08 -19.08 5.04
C THR A 818 -27.10 -20.60 5.13
N VAL A 819 -27.62 -21.13 6.24
CA VAL A 819 -27.79 -22.58 6.41
C VAL A 819 -28.99 -23.04 5.58
N THR A 820 -28.74 -23.95 4.65
CA THR A 820 -29.73 -24.53 3.76
C THR A 820 -29.76 -26.04 3.92
N LYS A 821 -30.90 -26.67 3.60
CA LYS A 821 -31.06 -28.13 3.65
C LYS A 821 -31.19 -28.67 2.24
N ASP A 822 -30.45 -29.74 1.93
CA ASP A 822 -30.58 -30.43 0.66
C ASP A 822 -31.82 -31.34 0.62
N GLU A 823 -32.03 -32.05 -0.49
CA GLU A 823 -33.15 -33.00 -0.66
C GLU A 823 -33.13 -34.16 0.37
N ASN A 824 -31.99 -34.42 1.01
CA ASN A 824 -31.80 -35.45 2.03
C ASN A 824 -31.87 -34.89 3.47
N GLU A 825 -32.28 -33.63 3.64
CA GLU A 825 -32.31 -32.86 4.89
C GLU A 825 -30.92 -32.63 5.54
N TRP A 826 -29.84 -32.75 4.77
CA TRP A 826 -28.50 -32.45 5.26
C TRP A 826 -28.24 -30.95 5.19
N GLU A 827 -27.76 -30.41 6.31
CA GLU A 827 -27.43 -28.99 6.42
C GLU A 827 -26.12 -28.70 5.68
N HIS A 828 -26.15 -27.68 4.83
CA HIS A 828 -25.00 -27.11 4.16
C HIS A 828 -25.04 -25.59 4.33
N ILE A 829 -23.85 -24.96 4.32
CA ILE A 829 -23.74 -23.50 4.39
C ILE A 829 -23.61 -22.99 2.97
N ASN A 830 -24.62 -22.27 2.48
CA ASN A 830 -24.54 -21.57 1.21
C ASN A 830 -23.78 -20.24 1.41
N ARG A 831 -22.60 -20.13 0.79
CA ARG A 831 -21.74 -18.93 0.81
C ARG A 831 -21.73 -18.20 -0.54
N SER A 832 -22.82 -18.27 -1.30
CA SER A 832 -22.96 -17.45 -2.49
C SER A 832 -22.65 -15.99 -2.19
N ASP A 833 -21.85 -15.35 -3.04
CA ASP A 833 -21.44 -13.96 -2.87
C ASP A 833 -21.57 -13.20 -4.19
N TYR A 834 -22.06 -11.97 -4.12
CA TYR A 834 -22.14 -11.13 -5.30
C TYR A 834 -20.74 -10.73 -5.77
N SER A 835 -20.52 -10.76 -7.08
CA SER A 835 -19.28 -10.25 -7.68
C SER A 835 -19.56 -9.27 -8.82
N THR A 836 -18.61 -8.37 -9.03
CA THR A 836 -18.63 -7.37 -10.10
C THR A 836 -17.21 -7.04 -10.55
N GLY A 837 -17.04 -6.17 -11.53
CA GLY A 837 -15.72 -5.72 -11.97
C GLY A 837 -15.74 -4.96 -13.28
N THR A 838 -14.63 -5.06 -14.02
CA THR A 838 -14.44 -4.40 -15.31
C THR A 838 -14.19 -5.41 -16.42
N CYS A 839 -14.37 -4.97 -17.66
CA CYS A 839 -14.27 -5.79 -18.84
C CYS A 839 -13.73 -5.04 -20.06
N SER A 840 -13.38 -5.85 -21.06
CA SER A 840 -13.03 -5.40 -22.39
C SER A 840 -14.17 -5.65 -23.39
N MET A 841 -14.55 -4.62 -24.14
CA MET A 841 -15.63 -4.67 -25.15
C MET A 841 -15.08 -4.46 -26.55
N MET A 842 -15.65 -5.17 -27.54
CA MET A 842 -15.37 -4.92 -28.96
C MET A 842 -16.48 -4.08 -29.58
N ILE A 843 -16.13 -2.89 -30.08
CA ILE A 843 -17.08 -2.03 -30.79
C ILE A 843 -17.33 -2.60 -32.19
N LYS A 844 -18.59 -2.58 -32.59
CA LYS A 844 -19.04 -3.10 -33.88
C LYS A 844 -18.30 -2.42 -35.03
N THR A 845 -17.68 -3.23 -35.90
CA THR A 845 -16.82 -2.73 -36.98
C THR A 845 -17.17 -3.42 -38.31
N GLU A 846 -17.28 -2.65 -39.40
CA GLU A 846 -17.63 -3.19 -40.72
C GLU A 846 -16.46 -3.92 -41.40
N ASN A 847 -15.22 -3.54 -41.09
CA ASN A 847 -14.01 -4.14 -41.65
C ASN A 847 -13.69 -5.47 -40.94
N GLU A 848 -13.79 -6.56 -41.69
CA GLU A 848 -13.52 -7.92 -41.19
C GLU A 848 -12.08 -8.12 -40.71
N ASN A 849 -11.09 -7.52 -41.37
CA ASN A 849 -9.69 -7.62 -40.97
C ASN A 849 -9.45 -6.91 -39.63
N THR A 850 -9.95 -5.67 -39.49
CA THR A 850 -9.87 -4.92 -38.23
C THR A 850 -10.58 -5.67 -37.10
N ARG A 851 -11.74 -6.28 -37.38
CA ARG A 851 -12.50 -7.08 -36.40
C ARG A 851 -11.72 -8.30 -35.92
N LEU A 852 -11.09 -9.05 -36.83
CA LEU A 852 -10.25 -10.19 -36.46
C LEU A 852 -8.99 -9.76 -35.69
N ASN A 853 -8.38 -8.64 -36.06
CA ASN A 853 -7.23 -8.08 -35.35
C ASN A 853 -7.61 -7.61 -33.94
N ALA A 854 -8.76 -6.96 -33.79
CA ALA A 854 -9.32 -6.57 -32.49
C ALA A 854 -9.59 -7.80 -31.61
N TRP A 855 -10.12 -8.89 -32.17
CA TRP A 855 -10.28 -10.16 -31.44
C TRP A 855 -8.94 -10.73 -30.98
N ASN A 856 -7.94 -10.76 -31.84
CA ASN A 856 -6.60 -11.23 -31.48
C ASN A 856 -5.97 -10.40 -30.36
N PHE A 857 -6.18 -9.08 -30.36
CA PHE A 857 -5.78 -8.20 -29.27
C PHE A 857 -6.50 -8.54 -27.95
N MET A 858 -7.83 -8.70 -27.97
CA MET A 858 -8.60 -9.06 -26.76
C MET A 858 -8.19 -10.42 -26.19
N LYS A 859 -7.92 -11.41 -27.04
CA LYS A 859 -7.37 -12.71 -26.61
C LYS A 859 -6.03 -12.56 -25.91
N TRP A 860 -5.10 -11.82 -26.52
CA TRP A 860 -3.80 -11.56 -25.92
C TRP A 860 -3.95 -10.85 -24.58
N TRP A 861 -4.84 -9.86 -24.50
CA TRP A 861 -5.09 -9.12 -23.28
C TRP A 861 -5.59 -10.02 -22.15
N ALA A 862 -6.49 -10.95 -22.45
CA ALA A 862 -7.06 -11.89 -21.48
C ALA A 862 -6.13 -13.05 -21.06
N GLN A 863 -4.98 -13.24 -21.74
CA GLN A 863 -4.04 -14.32 -21.43
C GLN A 863 -3.43 -14.15 -20.04
N THR A 864 -3.19 -15.29 -19.37
CA THR A 864 -2.58 -15.35 -18.04
C THR A 864 -1.27 -14.58 -17.97
N GLU A 865 -0.33 -14.83 -18.89
CA GLU A 865 0.98 -14.15 -18.91
C GLU A 865 0.84 -12.63 -19.04
N THR A 866 -0.09 -12.17 -19.89
CA THR A 866 -0.37 -10.74 -20.10
C THR A 866 -0.95 -10.11 -18.84
N GLN A 867 -1.93 -10.76 -18.20
CA GLN A 867 -2.57 -10.28 -16.97
C GLN A 867 -1.60 -10.27 -15.78
N VAL A 868 -0.72 -11.27 -15.66
CA VAL A 868 0.35 -11.31 -14.65
C VAL A 868 1.33 -10.16 -14.88
N ARG A 869 1.78 -9.97 -16.12
CA ARG A 869 2.70 -8.87 -16.46
C ARG A 869 2.07 -7.51 -16.15
N PHE A 870 0.84 -7.27 -16.60
CA PHE A 870 0.14 -6.01 -16.34
C PHE A 870 -0.03 -5.75 -14.84
N GLY A 871 -0.45 -6.76 -14.08
CA GLY A 871 -0.62 -6.65 -12.62
C GLY A 871 0.69 -6.36 -11.89
N ARG A 872 1.79 -7.04 -12.27
CA ARG A 872 3.13 -6.81 -11.69
C ARG A 872 3.69 -5.43 -12.05
N GLU A 873 3.52 -4.97 -13.28
CA GLU A 873 3.94 -3.62 -13.70
C GLU A 873 3.12 -2.53 -13.02
N LEU A 874 1.82 -2.77 -12.79
CA LEU A 874 0.95 -1.85 -12.08
C LEU A 874 1.35 -1.73 -10.60
N GLU A 875 1.60 -2.87 -9.94
CA GLU A 875 2.07 -2.91 -8.56
C GLU A 875 3.50 -2.36 -8.42
N ALA A 876 4.39 -2.62 -9.38
CA ALA A 876 5.70 -2.00 -9.43
C ALA A 876 5.60 -0.47 -9.58
N LEU A 877 4.66 0.03 -10.38
CA LEU A 877 4.50 1.47 -10.59
C LEU A 877 3.82 2.18 -9.41
N LEU A 878 2.79 1.58 -8.83
CA LEU A 878 1.87 2.23 -7.88
C LEU A 878 1.98 1.68 -6.44
N GLY A 879 2.85 0.71 -6.20
CA GLY A 879 3.03 0.05 -4.92
C GLY A 879 1.98 -1.03 -4.62
N SER A 880 2.18 -1.74 -3.50
CA SER A 880 1.35 -2.88 -3.07
C SER A 880 -0.14 -2.54 -2.86
N SER A 881 -0.48 -1.28 -2.58
CA SER A 881 -1.88 -0.84 -2.48
C SER A 881 -2.64 -0.94 -3.80
N ALA A 882 -1.95 -0.94 -4.94
CA ALA A 882 -2.52 -0.96 -6.27
C ALA A 882 -2.56 -2.37 -6.90
N ARG A 883 -2.40 -3.42 -6.09
CA ARG A 883 -2.43 -4.81 -6.55
C ARG A 883 -3.66 -5.09 -7.41
N TYR A 884 -3.41 -5.65 -8.58
CA TYR A 884 -4.42 -5.80 -9.62
C TYR A 884 -5.41 -6.93 -9.32
N ALA A 885 -6.69 -6.58 -9.27
CA ALA A 885 -7.81 -7.50 -9.03
C ALA A 885 -8.24 -8.26 -10.30
N THR A 886 -7.30 -8.91 -11.00
CA THR A 886 -7.57 -9.59 -12.27
C THR A 886 -8.66 -10.65 -12.12
N ALA A 887 -9.55 -10.76 -13.11
CA ALA A 887 -10.57 -11.80 -13.18
C ALA A 887 -10.01 -13.16 -13.66
N ASN A 888 -8.82 -13.18 -14.26
CA ASN A 888 -8.16 -14.40 -14.73
C ASN A 888 -7.64 -15.19 -13.52
N LYS A 889 -8.25 -16.35 -13.24
CA LYS A 889 -8.02 -17.10 -12.00
C LYS A 889 -6.59 -17.66 -11.91
N GLU A 890 -5.99 -18.03 -13.05
CA GLU A 890 -4.60 -18.48 -13.11
C GLU A 890 -3.64 -17.31 -12.85
N ALA A 891 -3.91 -16.14 -13.42
CA ALA A 891 -3.09 -14.94 -13.22
C ALA A 891 -3.16 -14.45 -11.77
N PHE A 892 -4.36 -14.43 -11.19
CA PHE A 892 -4.57 -14.02 -9.80
C PHE A 892 -3.70 -14.81 -8.82
N SER A 893 -3.56 -16.12 -9.02
CA SER A 893 -2.72 -16.98 -8.17
C SER A 893 -1.21 -16.72 -8.26
N GLN A 894 -0.77 -16.01 -9.31
CA GLN A 894 0.64 -15.67 -9.58
C GLN A 894 0.99 -14.23 -9.20
N LEU A 895 -0.03 -13.43 -8.85
CA LEU A 895 0.14 -12.08 -8.31
C LEU A 895 0.49 -12.12 -6.82
N ALA A 896 0.80 -10.94 -6.29
CA ALA A 896 1.44 -10.70 -5.02
C ALA A 896 0.61 -10.98 -3.74
N TRP A 897 -0.27 -11.98 -3.74
CA TRP A 897 -1.01 -12.38 -2.56
C TRP A 897 -0.21 -13.38 -1.70
N SER A 898 -0.34 -13.33 -0.38
CA SER A 898 0.26 -14.38 0.47
C SER A 898 -0.41 -15.73 0.20
N ALA A 899 0.29 -16.83 0.45
CA ALA A 899 -0.26 -18.17 0.21
C ALA A 899 -1.57 -18.43 0.98
N ASN A 900 -1.69 -17.91 2.20
CA ASN A 900 -2.90 -18.03 3.02
C ASN A 900 -4.05 -17.20 2.44
N ASP A 901 -3.77 -15.95 2.03
CA ASP A 901 -4.76 -15.05 1.45
C ASP A 901 -5.35 -15.65 0.17
N VAL A 902 -4.50 -16.17 -0.72
CA VAL A 902 -4.94 -16.82 -1.97
C VAL A 902 -5.93 -17.95 -1.70
N GLN A 903 -5.70 -18.77 -0.67
CA GLN A 903 -6.59 -19.89 -0.36
C GLN A 903 -7.97 -19.43 0.08
N VAL A 904 -8.05 -18.42 0.96
CA VAL A 904 -9.32 -17.85 1.42
C VAL A 904 -10.06 -17.20 0.25
N LEU A 905 -9.35 -16.38 -0.52
CA LEU A 905 -9.92 -15.67 -1.67
C LEU A 905 -10.42 -16.64 -2.73
N GLN A 906 -9.63 -17.64 -3.14
CA GLN A 906 -10.07 -18.66 -4.10
C GLN A 906 -11.29 -19.44 -3.61
N LYS A 907 -11.36 -19.76 -2.31
CA LYS A 907 -12.50 -20.46 -1.74
C LYS A 907 -13.78 -19.63 -1.76
N GLN A 908 -13.69 -18.33 -1.45
CA GLN A 908 -14.82 -17.40 -1.57
C GLN A 908 -15.21 -17.18 -3.04
N TRP A 909 -14.22 -17.02 -3.92
CA TRP A 909 -14.43 -16.79 -5.35
C TRP A 909 -15.19 -17.93 -6.02
N ALA A 910 -14.86 -19.18 -5.67
CA ALA A 910 -15.54 -20.37 -6.20
C ALA A 910 -17.04 -20.40 -5.88
N SER A 911 -17.53 -19.66 -4.89
CA SER A 911 -18.95 -19.50 -4.58
C SER A 911 -19.54 -18.17 -5.06
N THR A 912 -18.80 -17.34 -5.78
CA THR A 912 -19.36 -16.08 -6.29
C THR A 912 -20.40 -16.29 -7.38
N VAL A 913 -21.33 -15.35 -7.47
CA VAL A 913 -22.39 -15.28 -8.46
C VAL A 913 -22.27 -13.93 -9.17
N GLY A 914 -22.25 -13.98 -10.50
CA GLY A 914 -22.25 -12.77 -11.33
C GLY A 914 -23.64 -12.18 -11.41
N PHE A 915 -23.73 -10.86 -11.50
CA PHE A 915 -25.00 -10.19 -11.80
C PHE A 915 -25.42 -10.47 -13.24
N ARG A 916 -26.72 -10.62 -13.49
CA ARG A 916 -27.26 -10.74 -14.86
C ARG A 916 -27.80 -9.40 -15.33
N GLU A 917 -27.26 -8.86 -16.41
CA GLU A 917 -27.77 -7.61 -16.99
C GLU A 917 -28.94 -7.85 -17.95
N VAL A 918 -29.91 -6.93 -17.93
CA VAL A 918 -31.14 -7.01 -18.74
C VAL A 918 -31.55 -5.66 -19.32
N ALA A 919 -32.42 -5.66 -20.33
CA ALA A 919 -32.97 -4.43 -20.89
C ALA A 919 -33.79 -3.66 -19.85
N GLY A 920 -33.27 -2.51 -19.39
CA GLY A 920 -33.86 -1.71 -18.31
C GLY A 920 -33.31 -2.01 -16.91
N GLY A 921 -32.30 -2.89 -16.78
CA GLY A 921 -31.72 -3.32 -15.50
C GLY A 921 -31.14 -2.18 -14.64
N TYR A 922 -30.68 -1.08 -15.25
CA TYR A 922 -30.23 0.11 -14.50
C TYR A 922 -31.29 0.69 -13.55
N TYR A 923 -32.57 0.40 -13.82
CA TYR A 923 -33.69 0.85 -12.99
C TYR A 923 -33.94 -0.09 -11.80
N THR A 924 -33.63 -1.38 -11.94
CA THR A 924 -33.76 -2.42 -10.91
C THR A 924 -32.97 -2.05 -9.66
N GLY A 925 -31.65 -1.88 -9.77
CA GLY A 925 -30.81 -1.52 -8.62
C GLY A 925 -31.25 -0.22 -7.95
N ARG A 926 -31.62 0.80 -8.75
CA ARG A 926 -32.12 2.09 -8.23
C ARG A 926 -33.39 1.92 -7.39
N HIS A 927 -34.32 1.09 -7.83
CA HIS A 927 -35.58 0.87 -7.12
C HIS A 927 -35.44 -0.03 -5.91
N ILE A 928 -34.53 -1.00 -5.94
CA ILE A 928 -34.17 -1.77 -4.75
C ILE A 928 -33.55 -0.82 -3.70
N ILE A 929 -32.64 0.08 -4.10
CA ILE A 929 -32.10 1.11 -3.19
C ILE A 929 -33.23 1.98 -2.60
N ASN A 930 -34.19 2.42 -3.41
CA ASN A 930 -35.34 3.18 -2.93
C ASN A 930 -36.20 2.37 -1.96
N ALA A 931 -36.45 1.08 -2.25
CA ALA A 931 -37.17 0.16 -1.39
C ALA A 931 -36.49 0.04 -0.03
N VAL A 932 -35.18 -0.23 -0.01
CA VAL A 932 -34.38 -0.30 1.22
C VAL A 932 -34.49 1.00 2.01
N ARG A 933 -34.30 2.15 1.35
CA ARG A 933 -34.40 3.47 2.01
C ARG A 933 -35.77 3.72 2.59
N LYS A 934 -36.84 3.25 1.94
CA LYS A 934 -38.21 3.39 2.43
C LYS A 934 -38.43 2.56 3.70
N VAL A 935 -37.94 1.33 3.73
CA VAL A 935 -37.98 0.50 4.95
C VAL A 935 -37.14 1.10 6.08
N ILE A 936 -35.90 1.52 5.79
CA ILE A 936 -34.99 2.07 6.82
C ILE A 936 -35.51 3.39 7.39
N ASN A 937 -35.92 4.32 6.52
CA ASN A 937 -36.26 5.70 6.90
C ASN A 937 -37.74 5.88 7.26
N GLU A 938 -38.65 5.24 6.52
CA GLU A 938 -40.11 5.41 6.70
C GLU A 938 -40.74 4.28 7.53
N LYS A 939 -39.97 3.24 7.86
CA LYS A 939 -40.42 2.07 8.65
C LYS A 939 -41.60 1.34 8.01
N GLU A 940 -41.61 1.28 6.68
CA GLU A 940 -42.56 0.46 5.94
C GLU A 940 -42.29 -1.04 6.12
N ASP A 941 -43.33 -1.84 5.88
CA ASP A 941 -43.24 -3.29 5.92
C ASP A 941 -42.34 -3.82 4.79
N PRO A 942 -41.23 -4.54 5.09
CA PRO A 942 -40.29 -4.98 4.07
C PRO A 942 -40.92 -5.83 2.96
N ARG A 943 -41.90 -6.69 3.31
CA ARG A 943 -42.57 -7.56 2.34
C ARG A 943 -43.42 -6.74 1.39
N GLU A 944 -44.32 -5.89 1.89
CA GLU A 944 -45.17 -5.07 1.01
C GLU A 944 -44.32 -4.13 0.13
N THR A 945 -43.28 -3.51 0.70
CA THR A 945 -42.41 -2.60 -0.06
C THR A 945 -41.70 -3.31 -1.22
N ILE A 946 -41.09 -4.49 -1.01
CA ILE A 946 -40.37 -5.16 -2.10
C ILE A 946 -41.32 -5.69 -3.19
N LEU A 947 -42.53 -6.13 -2.80
CA LEU A 947 -43.57 -6.55 -3.76
C LEU A 947 -44.03 -5.39 -4.65
N ASP A 948 -44.26 -4.20 -4.07
CA ASP A 948 -44.64 -3.00 -4.83
C ASP A 948 -43.52 -2.54 -5.79
N TYR A 949 -42.27 -2.58 -5.33
CA TYR A 949 -41.14 -2.20 -6.17
C TYR A 949 -40.86 -3.24 -7.26
N ALA A 950 -41.12 -4.53 -7.03
CA ALA A 950 -41.00 -5.56 -8.07
C ALA A 950 -41.95 -5.27 -9.24
N ILE A 951 -43.21 -4.87 -8.97
CA ILE A 951 -44.16 -4.42 -10.00
C ILE A 951 -43.60 -3.23 -10.78
N THR A 952 -43.06 -2.23 -10.06
CA THR A 952 -42.49 -1.02 -10.68
C THR A 952 -41.27 -1.34 -11.57
N ILE A 953 -40.45 -2.31 -11.14
CA ILE A 953 -39.30 -2.79 -11.91
C ILE A 953 -39.79 -3.47 -13.20
N ASP A 954 -40.74 -4.40 -13.08
CA ASP A 954 -41.30 -5.11 -14.23
C ASP A 954 -41.96 -4.17 -15.25
N GLU A 955 -42.66 -3.12 -14.80
CA GLU A 955 -43.23 -2.11 -15.69
C GLU A 955 -42.15 -1.41 -16.56
N GLU A 956 -41.00 -1.07 -15.97
CA GLU A 956 -39.89 -0.47 -16.72
C GLU A 956 -39.19 -1.50 -17.62
N LEU A 957 -39.01 -2.75 -17.16
CA LEU A 957 -38.47 -3.83 -17.99
C LEU A 957 -39.35 -4.04 -19.23
N ILE A 958 -40.67 -4.18 -19.07
CA ILE A 958 -41.63 -4.32 -20.18
C ILE A 958 -41.54 -3.14 -21.13
N LYS A 959 -41.49 -1.93 -20.61
CA LYS A 959 -41.36 -0.71 -21.42
C LYS A 959 -40.06 -0.67 -22.21
N LYS A 960 -38.93 -1.03 -21.60
CA LYS A 960 -37.61 -1.06 -22.28
C LYS A 960 -37.53 -2.18 -23.30
N ARG A 961 -38.05 -3.37 -22.98
CA ARG A 961 -38.17 -4.47 -23.94
C ARG A 961 -39.03 -4.06 -25.13
N THR A 962 -40.14 -3.34 -24.91
CA THR A 962 -40.97 -2.79 -26.00
C THR A 962 -40.21 -1.76 -26.83
N GLU A 963 -39.46 -0.85 -26.20
CA GLU A 963 -38.64 0.17 -26.86
C GLU A 963 -37.59 -0.46 -27.79
N PHE A 964 -36.96 -1.56 -27.37
CA PHE A 964 -35.94 -2.28 -28.14
C PHE A 964 -36.51 -3.40 -29.03
N GLY A 965 -37.83 -3.59 -29.09
CA GLY A 965 -38.47 -4.61 -29.92
C GLY A 965 -38.21 -6.06 -29.46
N LEU A 966 -38.00 -6.28 -28.17
CA LEU A 966 -37.73 -7.57 -27.56
C LEU A 966 -39.02 -8.31 -27.17
N PRO A 967 -39.02 -9.67 -27.10
CA PRO A 967 -40.17 -10.44 -26.65
C PRO A 967 -40.61 -10.06 -25.24
N LEU A 968 -41.93 -9.99 -25.00
CA LEU A 968 -42.50 -9.68 -23.68
C LEU A 968 -42.91 -10.93 -22.89
N ASP A 969 -43.23 -12.01 -23.61
CA ASP A 969 -43.65 -13.31 -23.05
C ASP A 969 -42.51 -14.31 -23.08
#